data_AF-G0V2W5-F1
#
_entry.id   AF-G0V2W5-F1
#
_cell.length_a   1.000
_cell.length_b   1.000
_cell.length_c   1.000
_cell.angle_alpha   90.00
_cell.angle_beta   90.00
_cell.angle_gamma   90.00
#
_symmetry.space_group_name_H-M   'P 1'
#
loop_
_entity.id
_entity.type
_entity.pdbx_description
1 polymer ?
#
loop_
_entity_poly.entity_id
_entity_poly.type
_entity_poly.pdbx_seq_one_letter_code
_entity_poly.pdbx_strand_id
1 'polypeptide(L)'
;MVRLPPLEKGGFPARGRLPGRGRAAPHISPQRKRSRIYWQLLDSPAPLHSGPLGEMVGEVPIGTVIREVQRYRDPFGNWWIASRSVDGPVLWLPFCATQTEGTEDTQPRWCRVYDERAVEEIQSAAANGGKEFDRLTAPPEPIERALPSLNDVRGFIRLFETAWCSVECAAIRPRDWNGEYQQLVEQSLFSEWEVSQQGRVQLQRFLREFKEAAKVAVMHIVADSLPPTDTHVEKHLIRINESAVLCDGLLVRVMFDDVSSERDCECGDHAWQTALQFMHAQQMMALEAPKRLLYTVPTAVVTFCGMRACVFGVPPIETKNIVCLPLQEVEEEQWDVPGVVTARLEDLGAAMGLKKHTLKGEGGRIVEIPITADLAVVKGWDKRLYIVGTHRVFPQPVLVAQPEGTKVPCSKYISGVTLANLRIRPEFLFRWGRPVNPDAFVKNATTPEDDSALIEATEYLRTKLIPSVAAVIGLHEPVTFPQQDVAVCTLCAGIMENELRFVVCRNDKKCCSICSHCYTQRLSESDVPPRDLYSCAVKCRSGFRGPKGLLLEPSITLLFHANGLNLRFLPFVYSAIPECARFAVGHYCEVEMIARTAVRVLRSKLRNISHDIEEVKNATVEFLLALLQSANSTSKHFWARELGPSIEKLYGPLEPFNMGNIDVELLCNRITEISGIVLSDASVQSMCNAEAPFLQLEQFLPIVKTVLPPQVTSREVQEKLHSGILNGLGEMLLFWIGALPADEERKSGRTAPLCEPFYLSERAV
;
A
#
# COMPACT_ATOMS: atom_id res chain seq x y z
N MET A 1 -24.09 -41.37 -7.24
CA MET A 1 -24.34 -41.96 -8.57
C MET A 1 -25.56 -41.24 -9.17
N VAL A 2 -25.36 -40.28 -10.08
CA VAL A 2 -26.43 -39.41 -10.59
C VAL A 2 -26.26 -39.21 -12.10
N ARG A 3 -27.34 -39.39 -12.86
CA ARG A 3 -27.43 -39.40 -14.33
C ARG A 3 -27.62 -37.98 -14.90
N LEU A 4 -27.03 -37.73 -16.07
CA LEU A 4 -27.18 -36.51 -16.87
C LEU A 4 -28.35 -36.64 -17.88
N PRO A 5 -29.01 -35.53 -18.29
CA PRO A 5 -30.10 -35.54 -19.27
C PRO A 5 -29.59 -35.51 -20.74
N PRO A 6 -30.42 -35.96 -21.71
CA PRO A 6 -30.03 -36.09 -23.12
C PRO A 6 -30.21 -34.78 -23.92
N LEU A 7 -29.42 -34.66 -25.00
CA LEU A 7 -29.42 -33.54 -25.95
C LEU A 7 -30.45 -33.75 -27.08
N GLU A 8 -31.32 -32.77 -27.29
CA GLU A 8 -32.15 -32.67 -28.50
C GLU A 8 -31.48 -31.82 -29.58
N LYS A 9 -31.59 -32.29 -30.83
CA LYS A 9 -31.18 -31.61 -32.06
C LYS A 9 -32.39 -30.90 -32.68
N GLY A 10 -32.24 -29.63 -33.06
CA GLY A 10 -33.20 -28.91 -33.88
C GLY A 10 -32.47 -27.95 -34.83
N GLY A 11 -32.82 -27.99 -36.12
CA GLY A 11 -32.19 -27.22 -37.19
C GLY A 11 -33.14 -26.34 -38.00
N PHE A 12 -32.53 -25.69 -39.00
CA PHE A 12 -33.08 -24.91 -40.15
C PHE A 12 -33.48 -23.43 -39.91
N PRO A 13 -33.61 -22.61 -40.97
CA PRO A 13 -32.66 -22.30 -42.03
C PRO A 13 -32.52 -20.76 -42.25
N ALA A 14 -31.72 -20.36 -43.24
CA ALA A 14 -31.32 -18.98 -43.51
C ALA A 14 -32.14 -18.25 -44.59
N ARG A 15 -32.05 -16.91 -44.53
CA ARG A 15 -32.07 -15.86 -45.59
C ARG A 15 -33.37 -15.11 -45.94
N GLY A 16 -33.25 -13.78 -45.80
CA GLY A 16 -33.82 -12.73 -46.66
C GLY A 16 -33.09 -11.40 -46.39
N ARG A 17 -32.51 -10.76 -47.42
CA ARG A 17 -31.72 -9.50 -47.34
C ARG A 17 -32.46 -8.33 -48.02
N LEU A 18 -32.10 -7.11 -47.57
CA LEU A 18 -31.85 -5.82 -48.28
C LEU A 18 -32.62 -4.62 -47.68
N PRO A 19 -32.22 -3.35 -47.90
CA PRO A 19 -31.02 -2.68 -47.38
C PRO A 19 -31.34 -1.29 -46.77
N GLY A 20 -30.53 -0.75 -45.83
CA GLY A 20 -30.76 0.64 -45.43
C GLY A 20 -29.94 1.21 -44.26
N ARG A 21 -28.97 2.06 -44.61
CA ARG A 21 -28.40 3.21 -43.87
C ARG A 21 -27.71 2.97 -42.52
N GLY A 22 -26.45 3.38 -42.47
CA GLY A 22 -25.53 3.14 -41.36
C GLY A 22 -25.86 3.96 -40.11
N ARG A 23 -26.07 3.22 -39.03
CA ARG A 23 -25.60 3.57 -37.69
C ARG A 23 -24.54 2.54 -37.34
N ALA A 24 -23.37 2.96 -36.88
CA ALA A 24 -22.37 2.04 -36.35
C ALA A 24 -22.99 1.26 -35.20
N ALA A 25 -23.35 0.01 -35.47
CA ALA A 25 -23.88 -0.91 -34.48
C ALA A 25 -22.79 -1.19 -33.44
N PRO A 26 -23.18 -1.43 -32.17
CA PRO A 26 -22.22 -1.78 -31.13
C PRO A 26 -21.48 -3.04 -31.56
N HIS A 27 -20.15 -2.98 -31.65
CA HIS A 27 -19.31 -4.17 -31.65
C HIS A 27 -19.52 -4.87 -30.30
N ILE A 28 -20.55 -5.72 -30.22
CA ILE A 28 -20.57 -6.84 -29.28
C ILE A 28 -19.45 -7.73 -29.78
N SER A 29 -18.27 -7.61 -29.17
CA SER A 29 -17.23 -8.61 -29.32
C SER A 29 -17.86 -9.97 -29.06
N PRO A 30 -17.81 -10.93 -30.00
CA PRO A 30 -18.31 -12.27 -29.73
C PRO A 30 -17.57 -12.76 -28.49
N GLN A 31 -18.30 -13.15 -27.44
CA GLN A 31 -17.72 -13.92 -26.35
C GLN A 31 -17.05 -15.12 -27.01
N ARG A 32 -15.72 -15.07 -27.16
CA ARG A 32 -14.95 -16.24 -27.61
C ARG A 32 -15.33 -17.35 -26.66
N LYS A 33 -16.02 -18.39 -27.15
CA LYS A 33 -16.28 -19.61 -26.38
C LYS A 33 -14.91 -20.05 -25.87
N ARG A 34 -14.70 -19.95 -24.56
CA ARG A 34 -13.46 -20.42 -23.95
C ARG A 34 -13.41 -21.93 -24.18
N SER A 35 -12.31 -22.37 -24.79
CA SER A 35 -12.01 -23.78 -25.01
C SER A 35 -12.17 -24.55 -23.71
N ARG A 36 -12.92 -25.64 -23.75
CA ARG A 36 -13.14 -26.51 -22.61
C ARG A 36 -11.86 -27.29 -22.32
N ILE A 37 -11.35 -27.15 -21.10
CA ILE A 37 -10.21 -27.92 -20.60
C ILE A 37 -10.71 -28.77 -19.45
N TYR A 38 -10.35 -30.06 -19.45
CA TYR A 38 -10.69 -30.99 -18.37
C TYR A 38 -9.43 -31.60 -17.76
N TRP A 39 -9.47 -31.77 -16.44
CA TRP A 39 -8.38 -32.29 -15.62
C TRP A 39 -8.85 -33.50 -14.84
N GLN A 40 -8.05 -34.56 -14.79
CA GLN A 40 -8.29 -35.76 -13.99
C GLN A 40 -7.27 -35.85 -12.86
N LEU A 41 -7.74 -36.18 -11.65
CA LEU A 41 -6.91 -36.46 -10.49
C LEU A 41 -6.40 -37.91 -10.52
N LEU A 42 -5.10 -38.15 -10.31
CA LEU A 42 -4.50 -39.49 -10.52
C LEU A 42 -4.08 -40.23 -9.26
N ASP A 43 -3.42 -39.56 -8.30
CA ASP A 43 -2.61 -40.28 -7.30
C ASP A 43 -3.12 -40.19 -5.85
N SER A 44 -3.54 -39.01 -5.40
CA SER A 44 -4.06 -38.78 -4.04
C SER A 44 -5.28 -37.85 -4.07
N PRO A 45 -6.16 -37.89 -3.05
CA PRO A 45 -7.25 -36.93 -2.92
C PRO A 45 -6.74 -35.49 -2.92
N ALA A 46 -7.46 -34.58 -3.56
CA ALA A 46 -7.06 -33.18 -3.66
C ALA A 46 -7.96 -32.28 -2.81
N PRO A 47 -7.40 -31.37 -2.00
CA PRO A 47 -8.22 -30.46 -1.22
C PRO A 47 -8.89 -29.41 -2.11
N LEU A 48 -10.18 -29.18 -1.89
CA LEU A 48 -10.98 -28.10 -2.48
C LEU A 48 -10.98 -26.91 -1.53
N HIS A 49 -10.76 -25.72 -2.08
CA HIS A 49 -10.76 -24.47 -1.33
C HIS A 49 -11.84 -23.52 -1.81
N SER A 50 -12.37 -22.71 -0.90
CA SER A 50 -13.31 -21.62 -1.23
C SER A 50 -12.66 -20.47 -2.02
N GLY A 51 -11.33 -20.37 -2.00
CA GLY A 51 -10.52 -19.40 -2.73
C GLY A 51 -9.04 -19.77 -2.65
N PRO A 52 -8.15 -19.12 -3.42
CA PRO A 52 -6.71 -19.25 -3.21
C PRO A 52 -6.34 -18.89 -1.76
N LEU A 53 -5.65 -19.80 -1.05
CA LEU A 53 -5.36 -19.71 0.40
C LEU A 53 -6.60 -19.69 1.31
N GLY A 54 -7.79 -20.01 0.79
CA GLY A 54 -9.02 -20.09 1.55
C GLY A 54 -9.16 -21.39 2.33
N GLU A 55 -10.19 -21.46 3.18
CA GLU A 55 -10.54 -22.66 3.95
C GLU A 55 -10.79 -23.85 3.01
N MET A 56 -10.36 -25.04 3.46
CA MET A 56 -10.66 -26.29 2.77
C MET A 56 -12.13 -26.64 2.97
N VAL A 57 -12.90 -26.68 1.88
CA VAL A 57 -14.34 -26.96 1.89
C VAL A 57 -14.66 -28.43 1.58
N GLY A 58 -13.65 -29.23 1.22
CA GLY A 58 -13.80 -30.65 0.96
C GLY A 58 -12.61 -31.26 0.25
N GLU A 59 -12.75 -32.51 -0.19
CA GLU A 59 -11.73 -33.24 -0.92
C GLU A 59 -12.30 -33.84 -2.21
N VAL A 60 -11.49 -33.83 -3.27
CA VAL A 60 -11.80 -34.50 -4.54
C VAL A 60 -11.22 -35.91 -4.49
N PRO A 61 -12.04 -36.96 -4.72
CA PRO A 61 -11.53 -38.32 -4.78
C PRO A 61 -10.75 -38.56 -6.07
N ILE A 62 -9.77 -39.48 -5.98
CA ILE A 62 -8.95 -39.94 -7.10
C ILE A 62 -9.82 -40.37 -8.29
N GLY A 63 -9.38 -40.07 -9.51
CA GLY A 63 -10.07 -40.40 -10.76
C GLY A 63 -11.12 -39.38 -11.20
N THR A 64 -11.46 -38.40 -10.35
CA THR A 64 -12.44 -37.35 -10.68
C THR A 64 -11.94 -36.46 -11.81
N VAL A 65 -12.84 -36.16 -12.75
CA VAL A 65 -12.60 -35.20 -13.84
C VAL A 65 -13.33 -33.89 -13.57
N ILE A 66 -12.59 -32.79 -13.57
CA ILE A 66 -13.13 -31.43 -13.39
C ILE A 66 -13.01 -30.63 -14.67
N ARG A 67 -13.89 -29.63 -14.82
CA ARG A 67 -13.82 -28.65 -15.91
C ARG A 67 -13.16 -27.38 -15.41
N GLU A 68 -12.07 -26.97 -16.06
CA GLU A 68 -11.45 -25.68 -15.79
C GLU A 68 -12.37 -24.54 -16.25
N VAL A 69 -12.74 -23.69 -15.31
CA VAL A 69 -13.41 -22.41 -15.56
C VAL A 69 -12.38 -21.30 -15.69
N GLN A 70 -11.36 -21.37 -14.85
CA GLN A 70 -10.31 -20.38 -14.75
C GLN A 70 -9.04 -21.00 -14.17
N ARG A 71 -7.91 -20.39 -14.49
CA ARG A 71 -6.62 -20.64 -13.87
C ARG A 71 -6.02 -19.34 -13.39
N TYR A 72 -5.31 -19.42 -12.28
CA TYR A 72 -4.73 -18.28 -11.60
C TYR A 72 -3.38 -18.68 -11.00
N ARG A 73 -2.39 -17.79 -11.05
CA ARG A 73 -1.15 -17.92 -10.29
C ARG A 73 -1.18 -16.88 -9.19
N ASP A 74 -1.07 -17.31 -7.95
CA ASP A 74 -1.06 -16.40 -6.81
C ASP A 74 0.31 -15.64 -6.71
N PRO A 75 0.38 -14.57 -5.91
CA PRO A 75 1.61 -13.80 -5.70
C PRO A 75 2.78 -14.62 -5.13
N PHE A 76 2.49 -15.72 -4.45
CA PHE A 76 3.47 -16.61 -3.83
C PHE A 76 3.98 -17.69 -4.81
N GLY A 77 3.44 -17.71 -6.03
CA GLY A 77 3.88 -18.59 -7.11
C GLY A 77 3.08 -19.86 -7.27
N ASN A 78 2.09 -20.12 -6.42
CA ASN A 78 1.26 -21.32 -6.53
C ASN A 78 0.25 -21.18 -7.66
N TRP A 79 0.03 -22.28 -8.38
CA TRP A 79 -1.00 -22.36 -9.38
C TRP A 79 -2.31 -22.86 -8.78
N TRP A 80 -3.39 -22.24 -9.21
CA TRP A 80 -4.75 -22.55 -8.80
C TRP A 80 -5.63 -22.77 -10.03
N ILE A 81 -6.42 -23.83 -10.00
CA ILE A 81 -7.47 -24.10 -10.99
C ILE A 81 -8.82 -23.91 -10.32
N ALA A 82 -9.67 -23.10 -10.94
CA ALA A 82 -11.04 -22.89 -10.54
C ALA A 82 -11.96 -23.82 -11.34
N SER A 83 -12.86 -24.50 -10.64
CA SER A 83 -13.93 -25.33 -11.20
C SER A 83 -15.27 -24.89 -10.62
N ARG A 84 -16.35 -24.99 -11.39
CA ARG A 84 -17.70 -24.69 -10.89
C ARG A 84 -18.31 -25.96 -10.32
N SER A 85 -18.77 -25.89 -9.07
CA SER A 85 -19.55 -26.96 -8.44
C SER A 85 -20.95 -27.06 -9.07
N VAL A 86 -21.66 -28.17 -8.81
CA VAL A 86 -23.03 -28.36 -9.30
C VAL A 86 -23.99 -27.33 -8.71
N ASP A 87 -23.75 -26.92 -7.47
CA ASP A 87 -24.59 -25.99 -6.71
C ASP A 87 -24.34 -24.52 -7.08
N GLY A 88 -23.41 -24.25 -8.00
CA GLY A 88 -23.14 -22.91 -8.53
C GLY A 88 -21.83 -22.22 -8.11
N PRO A 89 -21.27 -22.38 -6.89
CA PRO A 89 -20.05 -21.68 -6.49
C PRO A 89 -18.80 -22.18 -7.21
N VAL A 90 -17.81 -21.30 -7.33
CA VAL A 90 -16.48 -21.57 -7.89
C VAL A 90 -15.55 -22.04 -6.78
N LEU A 91 -15.05 -23.26 -6.92
CA LEU A 91 -14.09 -23.87 -6.00
C LEU A 91 -12.70 -23.89 -6.62
N TRP A 92 -11.69 -23.75 -5.78
CA TRP A 92 -10.30 -23.62 -6.17
C TRP A 92 -9.50 -24.84 -5.72
N LEU A 93 -8.60 -25.27 -6.59
CA LEU A 93 -7.77 -26.44 -6.39
C LEU A 93 -6.31 -26.04 -6.57
N PRO A 94 -5.41 -26.42 -5.64
CA PRO A 94 -3.99 -26.28 -5.85
C PRO A 94 -3.59 -27.16 -7.04
N PHE A 95 -2.83 -26.58 -7.96
CA PHE A 95 -2.38 -27.24 -9.17
C PHE A 95 -0.86 -27.42 -9.11
N CYS A 96 -0.43 -28.67 -8.98
CA CYS A 96 0.98 -29.06 -9.10
C CYS A 96 1.17 -29.80 -10.43
N ALA A 97 1.99 -29.25 -11.33
CA ALA A 97 2.25 -29.82 -12.65
C ALA A 97 3.52 -30.68 -12.71
N THR A 98 4.31 -30.73 -11.64
CA THR A 98 5.68 -31.25 -11.66
C THR A 98 5.76 -32.73 -11.27
N GLN A 99 6.51 -33.50 -12.06
CA GLN A 99 7.24 -34.68 -11.60
C GLN A 99 8.53 -34.16 -10.98
N THR A 100 8.64 -34.10 -9.66
CA THR A 100 9.96 -34.19 -9.02
C THR A 100 10.25 -35.66 -8.83
N GLU A 101 11.06 -36.23 -9.73
CA GLU A 101 11.65 -37.55 -9.49
C GLU A 101 12.51 -37.44 -8.22
N GLY A 102 12.07 -38.08 -7.13
CA GLY A 102 12.90 -38.26 -5.93
C GLY A 102 12.36 -37.74 -4.61
N THR A 103 11.19 -37.10 -4.55
CA THR A 103 10.51 -36.78 -3.28
C THR A 103 9.23 -37.59 -3.16
N GLU A 104 9.12 -38.43 -2.12
CA GLU A 104 7.90 -39.17 -1.72
C GLU A 104 6.79 -38.22 -1.23
N ASP A 105 6.52 -37.15 -1.97
CA ASP A 105 5.57 -36.12 -1.55
C ASP A 105 4.17 -36.51 -2.06
N THR A 106 3.24 -36.71 -1.11
CA THR A 106 1.87 -37.21 -1.28
C THR A 106 0.92 -36.18 -1.94
N GLN A 107 1.45 -35.26 -2.74
CA GLN A 107 0.69 -34.15 -3.29
C GLN A 107 -0.27 -34.61 -4.43
N PRO A 108 -1.47 -34.02 -4.51
CA PRO A 108 -2.47 -34.36 -5.52
C PRO A 108 -2.00 -33.99 -6.93
N ARG A 109 -1.96 -35.00 -7.82
CA ARG A 109 -1.49 -34.85 -9.20
C ARG A 109 -2.65 -34.75 -10.19
N TRP A 110 -2.67 -33.66 -10.94
CA TRP A 110 -3.69 -33.36 -11.95
C TRP A 110 -3.15 -33.56 -13.37
N CYS A 111 -3.79 -34.43 -14.14
CA CYS A 111 -3.48 -34.67 -15.54
C CYS A 111 -4.52 -34.03 -16.46
N ARG A 112 -4.07 -33.37 -17.53
CA ARG A 112 -4.97 -32.83 -18.55
C ARG A 112 -5.50 -33.97 -19.41
N VAL A 113 -6.82 -34.19 -19.40
CA VAL A 113 -7.46 -35.29 -20.16
C VAL A 113 -8.19 -34.81 -21.41
N TYR A 114 -8.48 -33.52 -21.53
CA TYR A 114 -9.08 -32.93 -22.72
C TYR A 114 -8.78 -31.44 -22.82
N ASP A 115 -8.49 -30.97 -24.03
CA ASP A 115 -8.37 -29.55 -24.38
C ASP A 115 -8.97 -29.33 -25.77
N GLU A 116 -10.05 -28.57 -25.85
CA GLU A 116 -10.75 -28.27 -27.11
C GLU A 116 -9.80 -27.63 -28.15
N ARG A 117 -8.76 -26.87 -27.71
CA ARG A 117 -7.76 -26.30 -28.63
C ARG A 117 -6.82 -27.33 -29.21
N ALA A 118 -6.39 -28.30 -28.40
CA ALA A 118 -5.52 -29.37 -28.88
C ALA A 118 -6.27 -30.28 -29.85
N VAL A 119 -7.57 -30.50 -29.66
CA VAL A 119 -8.40 -31.30 -30.57
C VAL A 119 -8.66 -30.57 -31.90
N GLU A 120 -8.86 -29.25 -31.87
CA GLU A 120 -8.97 -28.41 -33.08
C GLU A 120 -7.62 -28.28 -33.82
N GLU A 121 -6.51 -28.18 -33.09
CA GLU A 121 -5.15 -28.18 -33.67
C GLU A 121 -4.77 -29.56 -34.24
N ILE A 122 -5.16 -30.68 -33.62
CA ILE A 122 -4.93 -32.04 -34.18
C ILE A 122 -5.74 -32.25 -35.47
N GLN A 123 -6.88 -31.57 -35.65
CA GLN A 123 -7.61 -31.55 -36.92
C GLN A 123 -7.00 -30.62 -37.97
N SER A 124 -6.08 -29.73 -37.57
CA SER A 124 -5.41 -28.74 -38.43
C SER A 124 -3.93 -29.04 -38.68
N ALA A 125 -3.30 -29.89 -37.86
CA ALA A 125 -1.84 -30.07 -37.77
C ALA A 125 -1.41 -31.51 -38.11
N ALA A 126 -1.88 -32.03 -39.24
CA ALA A 126 -1.26 -33.19 -39.89
C ALA A 126 0.07 -32.83 -40.63
N ALA A 127 0.78 -31.77 -40.22
CA ALA A 127 1.96 -31.29 -40.96
C ALA A 127 3.13 -30.73 -40.14
N ASN A 128 3.06 -30.57 -38.82
CA ASN A 128 4.23 -30.11 -38.07
C ASN A 128 4.30 -30.75 -36.68
N GLY A 129 5.46 -31.36 -36.40
CA GLY A 129 5.76 -32.13 -35.21
C GLY A 129 5.48 -31.38 -33.90
N GLY A 130 5.07 -32.16 -32.90
CA GLY A 130 4.66 -31.69 -31.58
C GLY A 130 5.69 -30.78 -30.93
N LYS A 131 5.23 -29.60 -30.55
CA LYS A 131 5.87 -28.84 -29.48
C LYS A 131 5.19 -29.24 -28.18
N GLU A 132 5.89 -30.04 -27.40
CA GLU A 132 5.67 -30.15 -25.96
C GLU A 132 5.56 -28.73 -25.38
N PHE A 133 4.49 -28.47 -24.64
CA PHE A 133 4.38 -27.23 -23.87
C PHE A 133 5.45 -27.29 -22.78
N ASP A 134 6.50 -26.48 -22.96
CA ASP A 134 7.60 -26.37 -22.01
C ASP A 134 7.07 -26.18 -20.57
N ARG A 135 7.47 -27.14 -19.74
CA ARG A 135 7.27 -27.18 -18.30
C ARG A 135 8.11 -26.06 -17.67
N LEU A 136 7.46 -25.01 -17.18
CA LEU A 136 8.14 -24.04 -16.31
C LEU A 136 8.13 -24.57 -14.89
N THR A 137 9.14 -25.37 -14.61
CA THR A 137 9.52 -25.81 -13.28
C THR A 137 10.66 -24.94 -12.80
N ALA A 138 10.32 -23.90 -12.03
CA ALA A 138 11.11 -23.37 -10.95
C ALA A 138 10.22 -22.34 -10.22
N PRO A 139 10.38 -22.10 -8.89
CA PRO A 139 10.17 -20.73 -8.43
C PRO A 139 10.97 -19.84 -9.39
N PRO A 140 10.47 -18.68 -9.87
CA PRO A 140 11.38 -17.80 -10.60
C PRO A 140 12.63 -17.69 -9.73
N GLU A 141 13.80 -18.10 -10.25
CA GLU A 141 15.05 -17.78 -9.58
C GLU A 141 14.91 -16.29 -9.25
N PRO A 142 14.93 -15.94 -7.96
CA PRO A 142 14.55 -14.60 -7.57
C PRO A 142 15.51 -13.68 -8.31
N ILE A 143 14.93 -12.88 -9.22
CA ILE A 143 15.71 -12.10 -10.18
C ILE A 143 16.62 -11.22 -9.35
N GLU A 144 17.92 -11.51 -9.38
CA GLU A 144 18.92 -10.68 -8.73
C GLU A 144 18.75 -9.26 -9.26
N ARG A 145 18.47 -8.33 -8.36
CA ARG A 145 18.26 -6.93 -8.69
C ARG A 145 19.59 -6.22 -8.75
N ALA A 146 19.72 -5.28 -9.66
CA ALA A 146 20.87 -4.39 -9.69
C ALA A 146 20.87 -3.49 -8.44
N LEU A 147 22.08 -3.11 -8.02
CA LEU A 147 22.27 -2.01 -7.09
C LEU A 147 21.71 -0.71 -7.70
N PRO A 148 21.17 0.20 -6.87
CA PRO A 148 20.73 1.50 -7.37
C PRO A 148 21.93 2.34 -7.82
N SER A 149 21.72 3.23 -8.78
CA SER A 149 22.80 4.09 -9.28
C SER A 149 23.20 5.11 -8.22
N LEU A 150 24.52 5.28 -8.00
CA LEU A 150 25.07 6.35 -7.17
C LEU A 150 24.59 7.74 -7.61
N ASN A 151 24.37 7.94 -8.91
CA ASN A 151 23.87 9.19 -9.47
C ASN A 151 22.43 9.48 -9.06
N ASP A 152 21.57 8.46 -8.91
CA ASP A 152 20.18 8.64 -8.50
C ASP A 152 20.11 9.11 -7.04
N VAL A 153 20.93 8.52 -6.16
CA VAL A 153 21.02 8.91 -4.74
C VAL A 153 21.53 10.34 -4.61
N ARG A 154 22.62 10.68 -5.32
CA ARG A 154 23.16 12.05 -5.35
C ARG A 154 22.16 13.03 -5.96
N GLY A 155 21.42 12.64 -6.99
CA GLY A 155 20.38 13.45 -7.62
C GLY A 155 19.28 13.84 -6.63
N PHE A 156 18.88 12.93 -5.74
CA PHE A 156 17.91 13.22 -4.69
C PHE A 156 18.46 14.17 -3.61
N ILE A 157 19.74 14.07 -3.24
CA ILE A 157 20.38 15.03 -2.30
C ILE A 157 20.49 16.42 -2.95
N ARG A 158 20.85 16.49 -4.24
CA ARG A 158 20.93 17.75 -5.01
C ARG A 158 19.60 18.50 -5.07
N LEU A 159 18.47 17.79 -5.01
CA LEU A 159 17.15 18.44 -4.91
C LEU A 159 17.03 19.27 -3.64
N PHE A 160 17.45 18.72 -2.49
CA PHE A 160 17.45 19.46 -1.22
C PHE A 160 18.47 20.59 -1.23
N GLU A 161 19.67 20.35 -1.77
CA GLU A 161 20.71 21.38 -1.91
C GLU A 161 20.21 22.58 -2.75
N THR A 162 19.60 22.31 -3.90
CA THR A 162 19.07 23.37 -4.78
C THR A 162 17.92 24.13 -4.12
N ALA A 163 17.04 23.43 -3.40
CA ALA A 163 15.97 24.03 -2.63
C ALA A 163 16.51 24.90 -1.49
N TRP A 164 17.54 24.42 -0.77
CA TRP A 164 18.19 25.15 0.32
C TRP A 164 18.85 26.44 -0.17
N CYS A 165 19.64 26.36 -1.24
CA CYS A 165 20.27 27.53 -1.87
C CYS A 165 19.22 28.57 -2.27
N SER A 166 18.08 28.13 -2.80
CA SER A 166 16.96 29.01 -3.17
C SER A 166 16.32 29.69 -1.95
N VAL A 167 16.14 28.95 -0.85
CA VAL A 167 15.62 29.50 0.43
C VAL A 167 16.60 30.51 1.03
N GLU A 168 17.91 30.21 1.02
CA GLU A 168 18.94 31.12 1.55
C GLU A 168 19.03 32.44 0.76
N CYS A 169 18.89 32.36 -0.57
CA CYS A 169 19.01 33.52 -1.46
C CYS A 169 17.72 34.34 -1.60
N ALA A 170 16.62 33.90 -0.98
CA ALA A 170 15.33 34.59 -1.07
C ALA A 170 15.36 35.96 -0.38
N ALA A 171 14.80 36.98 -1.04
CA ALA A 171 14.71 38.34 -0.49
C ALA A 171 13.86 38.42 0.79
N ILE A 172 12.83 37.57 0.89
CA ILE A 172 12.03 37.36 2.10
C ILE A 172 12.23 35.89 2.49
N ARG A 173 12.79 35.65 3.68
CA ARG A 173 13.01 34.28 4.15
C ARG A 173 11.67 33.61 4.49
N PRO A 174 11.36 32.44 3.91
CA PRO A 174 10.21 31.66 4.32
C PRO A 174 10.42 31.08 5.72
N ARG A 175 9.36 30.51 6.31
CA ARG A 175 9.43 29.79 7.58
C ARG A 175 10.42 28.62 7.49
N ASP A 176 11.30 28.48 8.47
CA ASP A 176 12.21 27.34 8.56
C ASP A 176 11.50 26.13 9.20
N TRP A 177 10.71 25.44 8.39
CA TRP A 177 9.99 24.24 8.80
C TRP A 177 10.92 23.15 9.33
N ASN A 178 12.14 23.02 8.78
CA ASN A 178 13.05 21.97 9.21
C ASN A 178 13.69 22.33 10.56
N GLY A 179 14.24 23.54 10.72
CA GLY A 179 14.86 23.97 11.97
C GLY A 179 13.92 23.92 13.17
N GLU A 180 12.69 24.43 13.01
CA GLU A 180 11.65 24.34 14.05
C GLU A 180 11.30 22.89 14.40
N TYR A 181 11.16 22.02 13.40
CA TYR A 181 10.88 20.60 13.62
C TYR A 181 12.00 19.92 14.41
N GLN A 182 13.26 20.10 14.02
CA GLN A 182 14.39 19.46 14.71
C GLN A 182 14.50 19.93 16.15
N GLN A 183 14.33 21.23 16.41
CA GLN A 183 14.35 21.77 17.78
C GLN A 183 13.26 21.15 18.66
N LEU A 184 12.03 21.03 18.15
CA LEU A 184 10.91 20.44 18.88
C LEU A 184 11.09 18.94 19.11
N VAL A 185 11.67 18.23 18.13
CA VAL A 185 12.03 16.81 18.26
C VAL A 185 13.08 16.64 19.35
N GLU A 186 14.16 17.41 19.32
CA GLU A 186 15.22 17.37 20.32
C GLU A 186 14.67 17.67 21.73
N GLN A 187 13.87 18.72 21.87
CA GLN A 187 13.22 19.05 23.15
C GLN A 187 12.33 17.90 23.64
N SER A 188 11.58 17.28 22.74
CA SER A 188 10.69 16.16 23.08
C SER A 188 11.44 14.89 23.51
N LEU A 189 12.67 14.69 23.03
CA LEU A 189 13.44 13.47 23.29
C LEU A 189 14.45 13.61 24.42
N PHE A 190 15.07 14.78 24.53
CA PHE A 190 16.33 14.94 25.24
C PHE A 190 16.30 15.99 26.35
N SER A 191 15.29 16.86 26.41
CA SER A 191 15.16 17.76 27.57
C SER A 191 14.75 17.01 28.84
N GLU A 192 14.65 17.72 29.96
CA GLU A 192 14.03 17.20 31.18
C GLU A 192 12.57 16.75 30.94
N TRP A 193 12.05 15.85 31.78
CA TRP A 193 10.72 15.24 31.59
C TRP A 193 9.60 16.29 31.36
N GLU A 194 9.54 17.32 32.19
CA GLU A 194 8.49 18.35 32.12
C GLU A 194 8.57 19.16 30.82
N VAL A 195 9.80 19.60 30.46
CA VAL A 195 10.06 20.32 29.20
C VAL A 195 9.76 19.45 27.99
N SER A 196 10.09 18.16 28.04
CA SER A 196 9.75 17.20 26.98
C SER A 196 8.25 17.04 26.81
N GLN A 197 7.46 16.97 27.87
CA GLN A 197 6.00 16.90 27.74
C GLN A 197 5.45 18.14 27.03
N GLN A 198 5.95 19.32 27.36
CA GLN A 198 5.60 20.55 26.66
C GLN A 198 6.07 20.54 25.20
N GLY A 199 7.31 20.11 24.95
CA GLY A 199 7.88 19.95 23.61
C GLY A 199 7.06 18.99 22.74
N ARG A 200 6.52 17.90 23.30
CA ARG A 200 5.61 16.99 22.59
C ARG A 200 4.31 17.66 22.19
N VAL A 201 3.70 18.46 23.07
CA VAL A 201 2.48 19.24 22.75
C VAL A 201 2.76 20.25 21.65
N GLN A 202 3.90 20.93 21.71
CA GLN A 202 4.34 21.87 20.67
C GLN A 202 4.64 21.16 19.35
N LEU A 203 5.31 20.01 19.38
CA LEU A 203 5.58 19.20 18.19
C LEU A 203 4.29 18.70 17.52
N GLN A 204 3.30 18.28 18.31
CA GLN A 204 1.98 17.92 17.78
C GLN A 204 1.25 19.11 17.16
N ARG A 205 1.41 20.31 17.74
CA ARG A 205 0.89 21.55 17.14
C ARG A 205 1.62 21.87 15.83
N PHE A 206 2.94 21.82 15.82
CA PHE A 206 3.76 22.02 14.64
C PHE A 206 3.36 21.07 13.51
N LEU A 207 3.19 19.77 13.78
CA LEU A 207 2.79 18.79 12.76
C LEU A 207 1.39 19.07 12.19
N ARG A 208 0.47 19.65 12.98
CA ARG A 208 -0.83 20.13 12.48
C ARG A 208 -0.67 21.35 11.57
N GLU A 209 0.18 22.30 11.94
CA GLU A 209 0.48 23.48 11.10
C GLU A 209 1.16 23.08 9.79
N PHE A 210 2.15 22.18 9.86
CA PHE A 210 2.84 21.62 8.69
C PHE A 210 1.88 20.86 7.76
N LYS A 211 0.94 20.10 8.32
CA LYS A 211 -0.11 19.41 7.56
C LYS A 211 -0.95 20.38 6.73
N GLU A 212 -1.39 21.49 7.33
CA GLU A 212 -2.17 22.51 6.61
C GLU A 212 -1.32 23.28 5.59
N ALA A 213 -0.05 23.58 5.91
CA ALA A 213 0.85 24.20 4.95
C ALA A 213 1.13 23.31 3.73
N ALA A 214 1.37 22.01 3.95
CA ALA A 214 1.55 21.04 2.87
C ALA A 214 0.30 20.90 2.00
N LYS A 215 -0.89 20.96 2.62
CA LYS A 215 -2.18 20.99 1.92
C LYS A 215 -2.28 22.21 1.00
N VAL A 216 -2.01 23.41 1.52
CA VAL A 216 -2.07 24.67 0.77
C VAL A 216 -1.06 24.66 -0.39
N ALA A 217 0.18 24.25 -0.14
CA ALA A 217 1.23 24.20 -1.17
C ALA A 217 0.84 23.30 -2.36
N VAL A 218 0.24 22.13 -2.08
CA VAL A 218 -0.22 21.22 -3.15
C VAL A 218 -1.45 21.75 -3.87
N MET A 219 -2.36 22.42 -3.15
CA MET A 219 -3.50 23.09 -3.79
C MET A 219 -3.04 24.21 -4.75
N HIS A 220 -2.04 25.00 -4.37
CA HIS A 220 -1.45 26.02 -5.26
C HIS A 220 -0.82 25.39 -6.50
N ILE A 221 -0.04 24.32 -6.34
CA ILE A 221 0.58 23.63 -7.48
C ILE A 221 -0.47 23.03 -8.43
N VAL A 222 -1.56 22.48 -7.89
CA VAL A 222 -2.66 21.97 -8.71
C VAL A 222 -3.36 23.12 -9.45
N ALA A 223 -3.58 24.27 -8.79
CA ALA A 223 -4.16 25.44 -9.43
C ALA A 223 -3.27 26.01 -10.54
N ASP A 224 -1.96 26.13 -10.30
CA ASP A 224 -0.97 26.60 -11.29
C ASP A 224 -0.75 25.63 -12.46
N SER A 225 -1.17 24.38 -12.31
CA SER A 225 -1.12 23.39 -13.40
C SER A 225 -2.33 23.50 -14.34
N LEU A 226 -3.35 24.30 -14.01
CA LEU A 226 -4.49 24.60 -14.87
C LEU A 226 -4.14 25.74 -15.84
N PRO A 227 -4.66 25.74 -17.08
CA PRO A 227 -4.37 26.81 -18.04
C PRO A 227 -4.82 28.18 -17.51
N PRO A 228 -4.04 29.25 -17.75
CA PRO A 228 -4.31 30.56 -17.16
C PRO A 228 -5.62 31.15 -17.70
N THR A 229 -6.52 31.52 -16.79
CA THR A 229 -7.59 32.48 -17.07
C THR A 229 -7.02 33.89 -16.95
N ASP A 230 -6.28 34.37 -17.95
CA ASP A 230 -5.80 35.75 -18.20
C ASP A 230 -5.25 36.61 -17.01
N THR A 231 -5.10 36.08 -15.79
CA THR A 231 -4.88 36.88 -14.58
C THR A 231 -3.96 36.25 -13.53
N HIS A 232 -3.28 35.15 -13.82
CA HIS A 232 -2.32 34.59 -12.86
C HIS A 232 -0.91 35.19 -13.03
N VAL A 233 -0.61 36.17 -12.18
CA VAL A 233 0.76 36.52 -11.80
C VAL A 233 0.91 36.13 -10.34
N GLU A 234 1.52 34.98 -10.04
CA GLU A 234 1.94 34.69 -8.66
C GLU A 234 3.43 34.39 -8.54
N LYS A 235 4.05 35.14 -7.62
CA LYS A 235 5.49 35.22 -7.34
C LYS A 235 5.95 34.17 -6.31
N HIS A 236 5.21 33.09 -6.11
CA HIS A 236 5.36 32.20 -4.95
C HIS A 236 5.88 30.79 -5.25
N LEU A 237 5.92 30.37 -6.52
CA LEU A 237 6.44 29.06 -6.92
C LEU A 237 7.80 29.18 -7.60
N ILE A 238 8.80 28.47 -7.08
CA ILE A 238 10.12 28.32 -7.71
C ILE A 238 10.22 26.89 -8.24
N ARG A 239 10.20 26.72 -9.56
CA ARG A 239 10.41 25.40 -10.18
C ARG A 239 11.88 24.99 -10.03
N ILE A 240 12.13 23.89 -9.32
CA ILE A 240 13.47 23.31 -9.16
C ILE A 240 13.78 22.41 -10.36
N ASN A 241 12.84 21.52 -10.70
CA ASN A 241 12.87 20.70 -11.91
C ASN A 241 11.43 20.37 -12.37
N GLU A 242 11.28 19.45 -13.34
CA GLU A 242 9.98 19.06 -13.90
C GLU A 242 9.01 18.48 -12.87
N SER A 243 9.51 17.86 -11.80
CA SER A 243 8.69 17.20 -10.77
C SER A 243 8.80 17.80 -9.38
N ALA A 244 9.58 18.86 -9.19
CA ALA A 244 9.83 19.46 -7.88
C ALA A 244 9.70 20.99 -7.92
N VAL A 245 8.90 21.51 -6.98
CA VAL A 245 8.58 22.93 -6.83
C VAL A 245 8.82 23.34 -5.38
N LEU A 246 9.41 24.51 -5.17
CA LEU A 246 9.54 25.13 -3.86
C LEU A 246 8.40 26.15 -3.67
N CYS A 247 7.67 26.02 -2.57
CA CYS A 247 6.54 26.88 -2.19
C CYS A 247 6.61 27.16 -0.68
N ASP A 248 6.73 28.43 -0.28
CA ASP A 248 6.74 28.86 1.13
C ASP A 248 7.68 28.07 2.07
N GLY A 249 8.90 27.77 1.59
CA GLY A 249 9.91 27.01 2.34
C GLY A 249 9.64 25.49 2.40
N LEU A 250 8.68 25.00 1.61
CA LEU A 250 8.38 23.58 1.44
C LEU A 250 8.79 23.11 0.05
N LEU A 251 9.55 22.02 0.00
CA LEU A 251 9.85 21.33 -1.25
C LEU A 251 8.71 20.35 -1.55
N VAL A 252 8.00 20.58 -2.65
CA VAL A 252 6.92 19.73 -3.12
C VAL A 252 7.39 18.94 -4.34
N ARG A 253 7.47 17.62 -4.22
CA ARG A 253 7.72 16.71 -5.33
C ARG A 253 6.42 16.07 -5.80
N VAL A 254 5.98 16.43 -6.99
CA VAL A 254 4.81 15.83 -7.64
C VAL A 254 5.19 14.45 -8.17
N MET A 255 4.34 13.46 -7.89
CA MET A 255 4.55 12.08 -8.29
C MET A 255 3.76 11.84 -9.58
N PHE A 256 4.43 11.95 -10.72
CA PHE A 256 3.85 11.62 -12.02
C PHE A 256 3.97 10.12 -12.28
N ASP A 257 2.88 9.52 -12.76
CA ASP A 257 2.97 8.25 -13.47
C ASP A 257 3.23 8.66 -14.93
N ASP A 258 4.50 8.71 -15.36
CA ASP A 258 4.83 9.17 -16.72
C ASP A 258 4.20 8.25 -17.78
N VAL A 259 3.42 8.84 -18.68
CA VAL A 259 2.78 8.17 -19.83
C VAL A 259 3.54 8.51 -21.14
N SER A 260 4.73 9.09 -21.08
CA SER A 260 5.33 9.79 -22.23
C SER A 260 6.59 9.16 -22.87
N SER A 261 6.94 7.89 -22.66
CA SER A 261 8.05 7.26 -23.41
C SER A 261 7.59 6.04 -24.22
N GLU A 262 7.71 6.14 -25.55
CA GLU A 262 7.49 5.05 -26.53
C GLU A 262 8.60 3.98 -26.53
N ARG A 263 9.61 4.06 -25.67
CA ARG A 263 10.67 3.04 -25.57
C ARG A 263 11.08 2.86 -24.12
N ASP A 264 10.68 1.70 -23.59
CA ASP A 264 11.19 1.02 -22.41
C ASP A 264 11.45 1.88 -21.16
N CYS A 265 10.41 1.98 -20.32
CA CYS A 265 10.44 1.62 -18.90
C CYS A 265 9.04 1.86 -18.30
N GLU A 266 8.40 0.78 -17.87
CA GLU A 266 7.04 0.69 -17.35
C GLU A 266 6.81 1.63 -16.14
N CYS A 267 6.22 2.81 -16.32
CA CYS A 267 5.99 3.79 -15.23
C CYS A 267 4.56 4.35 -15.14
N GLY A 268 3.54 3.53 -15.39
CA GLY A 268 2.13 3.95 -15.32
C GLY A 268 1.37 3.72 -13.99
N ASP A 269 1.92 2.93 -13.04
CA ASP A 269 1.18 2.48 -11.84
C ASP A 269 2.03 2.49 -10.54
N HIS A 270 3.26 3.03 -10.60
CA HIS A 270 4.29 2.88 -9.57
C HIS A 270 4.54 4.11 -8.71
N ALA A 271 4.48 5.33 -9.25
CA ALA A 271 4.90 6.53 -8.51
C ALA A 271 4.06 6.72 -7.24
N TRP A 272 2.78 6.36 -7.31
CA TRP A 272 1.86 6.36 -6.18
C TRP A 272 2.21 5.37 -5.08
N GLN A 273 2.66 4.17 -5.48
CA GLN A 273 3.05 3.13 -4.53
C GLN A 273 4.38 3.49 -3.90
N THR A 274 5.33 3.97 -4.71
CA THR A 274 6.63 4.47 -4.27
C THR A 274 6.47 5.60 -3.25
N ALA A 275 5.57 6.57 -3.48
CA ALA A 275 5.29 7.64 -2.52
C ALA A 275 4.79 7.11 -1.16
N LEU A 276 3.89 6.12 -1.15
CA LEU A 276 3.38 5.54 0.08
C LEU A 276 4.42 4.71 0.81
N GLN A 277 5.24 3.96 0.08
CA GLN A 277 6.33 3.16 0.66
C GLN A 277 7.42 4.05 1.24
N PHE A 278 7.80 5.08 0.49
CA PHE A 278 8.68 6.13 0.97
C PHE A 278 8.13 6.76 2.25
N MET A 279 6.84 7.09 2.29
CA MET A 279 6.21 7.64 3.50
C MET A 279 6.26 6.66 4.69
N HIS A 280 6.01 5.37 4.48
CA HIS A 280 6.10 4.37 5.54
C HIS A 280 7.54 4.22 6.06
N ALA A 281 8.53 4.23 5.16
CA ALA A 281 9.94 4.24 5.55
C ALA A 281 10.30 5.51 6.33
N GLN A 282 9.88 6.67 5.84
CA GLN A 282 10.11 7.95 6.50
C GLN A 282 9.44 8.04 7.88
N GLN A 283 8.25 7.45 8.04
CA GLN A 283 7.57 7.37 9.34
C GLN A 283 8.41 6.61 10.36
N MET A 284 8.94 5.45 9.98
CA MET A 284 9.81 4.69 10.88
C MET A 284 11.12 5.41 11.18
N MET A 285 11.72 6.03 10.18
CA MET A 285 12.92 6.82 10.37
C MET A 285 12.68 7.99 11.32
N ALA A 286 11.58 8.71 11.17
CA ALA A 286 11.22 9.81 12.07
C ALA A 286 10.97 9.35 13.53
N LEU A 287 10.54 8.10 13.73
CA LEU A 287 10.34 7.52 15.07
C LEU A 287 11.65 7.08 15.74
N GLU A 288 12.59 6.52 14.97
CA GLU A 288 13.79 5.84 15.53
C GLU A 288 15.11 6.57 15.29
N ALA A 289 15.30 7.25 14.17
CA ALA A 289 16.57 7.91 13.84
C ALA A 289 16.89 9.08 14.81
N PRO A 290 15.94 9.95 15.19
CA PRO A 290 16.24 11.07 16.08
C PRO A 290 16.77 10.62 17.44
N LYS A 291 16.32 9.48 17.97
CA LYS A 291 16.81 8.88 19.24
C LYS A 291 18.31 8.56 19.21
N ARG A 292 18.91 8.48 18.02
CA ARG A 292 20.32 8.18 17.74
C ARG A 292 21.05 9.40 17.15
N LEU A 293 20.47 10.59 17.28
CA LEU A 293 21.00 11.86 16.75
C LEU A 293 21.24 11.81 15.22
N LEU A 294 20.36 11.08 14.53
CA LEU A 294 20.23 11.07 13.08
C LEU A 294 18.89 11.71 12.72
N TYR A 295 18.91 12.72 11.86
CA TYR A 295 17.78 13.63 11.66
C TYR A 295 17.05 13.31 10.35
N THR A 296 15.73 13.48 10.38
CA THR A 296 14.86 13.31 9.22
C THR A 296 14.07 14.58 8.99
N VAL A 297 13.75 14.88 7.74
CA VAL A 297 12.95 16.07 7.42
C VAL A 297 11.47 15.84 7.72
N PRO A 298 10.74 16.87 8.20
CA PRO A 298 9.30 16.79 8.32
C PRO A 298 8.72 16.52 6.92
N THR A 299 7.90 15.48 6.82
CA THR A 299 7.40 14.97 5.53
C THR A 299 5.89 14.76 5.56
N ALA A 300 5.24 15.09 4.45
CA ALA A 300 3.84 14.78 4.20
C ALA A 300 3.63 14.17 2.81
N VAL A 301 2.69 13.27 2.67
CA VAL A 301 2.12 12.86 1.38
C VAL A 301 0.73 13.44 1.27
N VAL A 302 0.50 14.24 0.24
CA VAL A 302 -0.78 14.87 -0.06
C VAL A 302 -1.36 14.23 -1.32
N THR A 303 -2.65 13.92 -1.29
CA THR A 303 -3.41 13.49 -2.47
C THR A 303 -4.59 14.43 -2.68
N PHE A 304 -4.67 15.05 -3.85
CA PHE A 304 -5.71 16.02 -4.20
C PHE A 304 -6.02 15.96 -5.70
N CYS A 305 -7.30 15.95 -6.09
CA CYS A 305 -7.75 15.98 -7.50
C CYS A 305 -7.04 14.98 -8.45
N GLY A 306 -6.75 13.76 -7.98
CA GLY A 306 -6.05 12.78 -8.82
C GLY A 306 -4.53 12.96 -8.90
N MET A 307 -3.96 13.99 -8.28
CA MET A 307 -2.52 14.20 -8.12
C MET A 307 -2.06 13.71 -6.73
N ARG A 308 -0.79 13.30 -6.65
CA ARG A 308 -0.12 12.96 -5.40
C ARG A 308 1.23 13.65 -5.35
N ALA A 309 1.55 14.23 -4.20
CA ALA A 309 2.83 14.89 -3.98
C ALA A 309 3.42 14.50 -2.63
N CYS A 310 4.75 14.42 -2.58
CA CYS A 310 5.52 14.36 -1.34
C CYS A 310 5.99 15.78 -1.02
N VAL A 311 5.72 16.24 0.19
CA VAL A 311 6.07 17.58 0.68
C VAL A 311 7.08 17.44 1.80
N PHE A 312 8.14 18.24 1.74
CA PHE A 312 9.28 18.19 2.66
C PHE A 312 9.58 19.57 3.22
N GLY A 313 9.97 19.63 4.50
CA GLY A 313 10.80 20.73 4.98
C GLY A 313 12.17 20.69 4.28
N VAL A 314 12.75 21.85 4.02
CA VAL A 314 14.05 21.97 3.32
C VAL A 314 15.19 21.90 4.35
N PRO A 315 16.02 20.86 4.36
CA PRO A 315 17.17 20.75 5.26
C PRO A 315 18.38 21.52 4.71
N PRO A 316 19.25 22.05 5.57
CA PRO A 316 20.44 22.81 5.15
C PRO A 316 21.61 21.88 4.81
N ILE A 317 21.47 21.10 3.73
CA ILE A 317 22.45 20.08 3.30
C ILE A 317 23.00 20.35 1.90
N GLU A 318 24.21 19.85 1.62
CA GLU A 318 24.88 19.94 0.32
C GLU A 318 25.47 18.58 -0.06
N THR A 319 25.53 18.26 -1.35
CA THR A 319 26.07 16.98 -1.84
C THR A 319 27.54 16.78 -1.45
N LYS A 320 28.32 17.87 -1.36
CA LYS A 320 29.73 17.81 -0.93
C LYS A 320 29.89 17.38 0.54
N ASN A 321 28.83 17.45 1.33
CA ASN A 321 28.82 17.19 2.78
C ASN A 321 28.33 15.77 3.12
N ILE A 322 28.28 14.85 2.15
CA ILE A 322 27.99 13.43 2.41
C ILE A 322 29.13 12.86 3.26
N VAL A 323 28.79 12.23 4.40
CA VAL A 323 29.76 11.61 5.31
C VAL A 323 29.72 10.09 5.28
N CYS A 324 28.56 9.52 4.94
CA CYS A 324 28.39 8.08 4.74
C CYS A 324 27.47 7.86 3.54
N LEU A 325 27.91 7.03 2.61
CA LEU A 325 27.11 6.50 1.51
C LEU A 325 27.75 5.19 1.06
N PRO A 326 27.21 4.02 1.45
CA PRO A 326 27.81 2.71 1.16
C PRO A 326 28.23 2.48 -0.29
N LEU A 327 27.37 2.87 -1.24
CA LEU A 327 27.67 2.75 -2.68
C LEU A 327 28.95 3.49 -3.06
N GLN A 328 29.16 4.68 -2.50
CA GLN A 328 30.36 5.47 -2.76
C GLN A 328 31.58 4.88 -2.05
N GLU A 329 31.41 4.39 -0.83
CA GLU A 329 32.51 3.78 -0.06
C GLU A 329 33.08 2.56 -0.78
N VAL A 330 32.22 1.78 -1.42
CA VAL A 330 32.61 0.59 -2.17
C VAL A 330 33.29 0.92 -3.50
N GLU A 331 32.99 2.07 -4.10
CA GLU A 331 33.62 2.56 -5.34
C GLU A 331 34.94 3.35 -5.09
N GLU A 332 35.07 4.04 -3.96
CA GLU A 332 36.18 4.97 -3.67
C GLU A 332 37.12 4.46 -2.55
N GLU A 333 38.35 4.05 -2.90
CA GLU A 333 39.34 3.45 -1.98
C GLU A 333 39.66 4.28 -0.71
N GLN A 334 39.52 5.61 -0.77
CA GLN A 334 39.90 6.52 0.33
C GLN A 334 38.70 7.06 1.14
N TRP A 335 37.51 6.50 0.95
CA TRP A 335 36.35 6.90 1.75
C TRP A 335 36.42 6.25 3.15
N ASP A 336 36.62 7.07 4.17
CA ASP A 336 36.62 6.66 5.59
C ASP A 336 35.36 7.21 6.28
N VAL A 337 34.49 6.30 6.73
CA VAL A 337 33.27 6.67 7.44
C VAL A 337 33.58 6.84 8.93
N PRO A 338 33.27 8.01 9.53
CA PRO A 338 33.55 8.24 10.94
C PRO A 338 32.86 7.20 11.83
N GLY A 339 33.60 6.60 12.77
CA GLY A 339 33.08 5.52 13.64
C GLY A 339 31.81 5.89 14.42
N VAL A 340 31.66 7.16 14.81
CA VAL A 340 30.43 7.66 15.47
C VAL A 340 29.20 7.57 14.57
N VAL A 341 29.35 7.77 13.25
CA VAL A 341 28.27 7.65 12.28
C VAL A 341 27.92 6.17 12.09
N THR A 342 28.93 5.31 11.95
CA THR A 342 28.76 3.86 11.84
C THR A 342 27.99 3.30 13.03
N ALA A 343 28.43 3.59 14.27
CA ALA A 343 27.78 3.11 15.49
C ALA A 343 26.28 3.48 15.55
N ARG A 344 25.92 4.71 15.15
CA ARG A 344 24.52 5.17 15.12
C ARG A 344 23.68 4.48 14.06
N LEU A 345 24.26 4.21 12.89
CA LEU A 345 23.58 3.46 11.84
C LEU A 345 23.39 2.00 12.24
N GLU A 346 24.34 1.41 12.95
CA GLU A 346 24.19 0.06 13.54
C GLU A 346 23.06 0.00 14.56
N ASP A 347 23.04 0.95 15.50
CA ASP A 347 21.98 1.06 16.48
C ASP A 347 20.61 1.31 15.83
N LEU A 348 20.57 2.05 14.72
CA LEU A 348 19.35 2.32 13.96
C LEU A 348 18.86 1.06 13.24
N GLY A 349 19.74 0.37 12.53
CA GLY A 349 19.43 -0.90 11.86
C GLY A 349 18.86 -1.93 12.84
N ALA A 350 19.51 -2.07 14.01
CA ALA A 350 19.02 -2.97 15.07
C ALA A 350 17.63 -2.56 15.59
N ALA A 351 17.37 -1.27 15.79
CA ALA A 351 16.07 -0.76 16.23
C ALA A 351 14.93 -1.06 15.27
N MET A 352 15.25 -1.08 13.98
CA MET A 352 14.31 -1.34 12.90
C MET A 352 14.16 -2.82 12.57
N GLY A 353 14.89 -3.71 13.28
CA GLY A 353 14.90 -5.14 12.99
C GLY A 353 15.57 -5.48 11.66
N LEU A 354 16.61 -4.73 11.28
CA LEU A 354 17.38 -4.96 10.06
C LEU A 354 18.66 -5.75 10.37
N LYS A 355 19.04 -6.62 9.45
CA LYS A 355 20.28 -7.42 9.55
C LYS A 355 21.45 -6.64 8.91
N LYS A 356 22.58 -6.57 9.63
CA LYS A 356 23.85 -6.15 9.04
C LYS A 356 24.25 -7.10 7.90
N HIS A 357 24.76 -6.58 6.82
CA HIS A 357 25.12 -7.35 5.63
C HIS A 357 26.32 -6.71 4.94
N THR A 358 26.84 -7.36 3.90
CA THR A 358 28.06 -6.91 3.21
C THR A 358 27.75 -6.47 1.79
N LEU A 359 28.27 -5.31 1.39
CA LEU A 359 28.24 -4.80 0.04
C LEU A 359 29.60 -5.05 -0.64
N LYS A 360 29.59 -5.67 -1.82
CA LYS A 360 30.79 -6.00 -2.60
C LYS A 360 30.89 -5.10 -3.83
N GLY A 361 32.02 -4.45 -3.99
CA GLY A 361 32.31 -3.61 -5.16
C GLY A 361 32.81 -4.40 -6.34
N GLU A 362 32.76 -3.79 -7.52
CA GLU A 362 33.37 -4.36 -8.73
C GLU A 362 34.89 -4.55 -8.57
N GLY A 363 35.54 -3.67 -7.79
CA GLY A 363 36.97 -3.79 -7.43
C GLY A 363 37.28 -4.82 -6.34
N GLY A 364 36.31 -5.61 -5.89
CA GLY A 364 36.49 -6.64 -4.85
C GLY A 364 36.53 -6.13 -3.41
N ARG A 365 36.45 -4.81 -3.18
CA ARG A 365 36.28 -4.22 -1.85
C ARG A 365 34.96 -4.69 -1.23
N ILE A 366 34.99 -4.99 0.06
CA ILE A 366 33.82 -5.42 0.83
C ILE A 366 33.62 -4.44 1.98
N VAL A 367 32.41 -3.91 2.10
CA VAL A 367 32.01 -3.01 3.19
C VAL A 367 30.86 -3.66 3.94
N GLU A 368 30.95 -3.71 5.27
CA GLU A 368 29.83 -4.14 6.11
C GLU A 368 28.90 -2.94 6.36
N ILE A 369 27.61 -3.13 6.11
CA ILE A 369 26.60 -2.07 6.23
C ILE A 369 25.43 -2.52 7.10
N PRO A 370 24.98 -1.66 8.03
CA PRO A 370 23.89 -2.00 8.94
C PRO A 370 22.49 -1.72 8.39
N ILE A 371 22.42 -1.06 7.24
CA ILE A 371 21.20 -0.57 6.61
C ILE A 371 21.34 -0.67 5.09
N THR A 372 20.35 -0.21 4.33
CA THR A 372 20.36 -0.33 2.87
C THR A 372 21.48 0.47 2.19
N ALA A 373 21.99 -0.05 1.08
CA ALA A 373 23.14 0.49 0.36
C ALA A 373 22.97 1.92 -0.16
N ASP A 374 21.74 2.36 -0.44
CA ASP A 374 21.42 3.68 -1.00
C ASP A 374 21.10 4.76 0.05
N LEU A 375 21.23 4.44 1.33
CA LEU A 375 21.06 5.40 2.40
C LEU A 375 22.31 6.27 2.56
N ALA A 376 22.11 7.58 2.53
CA ALA A 376 23.16 8.56 2.75
C ALA A 376 22.98 9.26 4.11
N VAL A 377 24.10 9.52 4.79
CA VAL A 377 24.17 10.46 5.91
C VAL A 377 24.88 11.72 5.42
N VAL A 378 24.22 12.86 5.56
CA VAL A 378 24.70 14.15 5.08
C VAL A 378 24.84 15.12 6.24
N LYS A 379 26.02 15.75 6.33
CA LYS A 379 26.31 16.78 7.33
C LYS A 379 25.59 18.08 6.97
N GLY A 380 24.70 18.52 7.84
CA GLY A 380 24.01 19.81 7.71
C GLY A 380 24.85 20.98 8.23
N TRP A 381 24.58 22.17 7.70
CA TRP A 381 25.20 23.41 8.16
C TRP A 381 24.82 23.79 9.59
N ASP A 382 23.71 23.27 10.08
CA ASP A 382 23.18 23.43 11.44
C ASP A 382 23.77 22.41 12.41
N LYS A 383 24.89 21.76 12.05
CA LYS A 383 25.56 20.73 12.84
C LYS A 383 24.65 19.53 13.16
N ARG A 384 23.76 19.14 12.25
CA ARG A 384 22.95 17.91 12.33
C ARG A 384 23.37 16.90 11.27
N LEU A 385 23.17 15.60 11.55
CA LEU A 385 23.44 14.51 10.61
C LEU A 385 22.11 14.03 9.99
N TYR A 386 21.85 14.39 8.74
CA TYR A 386 20.58 14.07 8.06
C TYR A 386 20.66 12.73 7.34
N ILE A 387 19.63 11.90 7.52
CA ILE A 387 19.42 10.68 6.73
C ILE A 387 18.62 11.02 5.48
N VAL A 388 19.15 10.60 4.33
CA VAL A 388 18.52 10.74 3.01
C VAL A 388 18.52 9.38 2.30
N GLY A 389 17.56 9.12 1.41
CA GLY A 389 17.51 7.86 0.64
C GLY A 389 16.69 6.72 1.29
N THR A 390 15.70 7.02 2.11
CA THR A 390 14.98 6.02 2.93
C THR A 390 14.05 5.07 2.16
N HIS A 391 13.86 5.26 0.86
CA HIS A 391 12.85 4.57 0.07
C HIS A 391 13.02 3.04 -0.05
N ARG A 392 14.24 2.52 0.12
CA ARG A 392 14.54 1.08 -0.01
C ARG A 392 14.81 0.35 1.30
N VAL A 393 14.72 1.05 2.43
CA VAL A 393 15.11 0.54 3.76
C VAL A 393 14.45 -0.78 4.12
N PHE A 394 13.21 -1.03 3.66
CA PHE A 394 12.54 -2.31 3.89
C PHE A 394 12.58 -3.20 2.64
N PRO A 395 12.90 -4.49 2.79
CA PRO A 395 13.03 -5.40 1.67
C PRO A 395 11.68 -5.66 0.99
N GLN A 396 11.73 -6.07 -0.27
CA GLN A 396 10.53 -6.51 -1.00
C GLN A 396 10.24 -7.98 -0.66
N PRO A 397 8.98 -8.39 -0.39
CA PRO A 397 8.67 -9.79 -0.18
C PRO A 397 8.94 -10.59 -1.47
N VAL A 398 9.27 -11.87 -1.32
CA VAL A 398 9.59 -12.77 -2.44
C VAL A 398 8.30 -13.19 -3.14
N LEU A 399 7.80 -12.32 -4.01
CA LEU A 399 6.63 -12.56 -4.82
C LEU A 399 7.06 -12.86 -6.25
N VAL A 400 6.32 -13.74 -6.92
CA VAL A 400 6.58 -14.08 -8.32
C VAL A 400 6.28 -12.87 -9.21
N ALA A 401 7.33 -12.23 -9.75
CA ALA A 401 7.21 -11.36 -10.91
C ALA A 401 7.06 -12.19 -12.19
N GLN A 402 6.44 -11.62 -13.23
CA GLN A 402 6.24 -12.34 -14.50
C GLN A 402 7.60 -12.83 -15.04
N PRO A 403 7.72 -14.07 -15.54
CA PRO A 403 8.87 -14.45 -16.33
C PRO A 403 8.80 -13.69 -17.66
N GLU A 404 9.79 -12.85 -17.93
CA GLU A 404 10.02 -12.30 -19.26
C GLU A 404 10.09 -13.46 -20.27
N GLY A 405 9.31 -13.36 -21.35
CA GLY A 405 9.32 -14.36 -22.43
C GLY A 405 8.30 -15.51 -22.31
N THR A 406 7.53 -15.61 -21.24
CA THR A 406 6.43 -16.61 -21.20
C THR A 406 5.24 -16.21 -22.07
N LYS A 407 5.20 -16.69 -23.31
CA LYS A 407 3.99 -16.68 -24.17
C LYS A 407 2.94 -17.71 -23.71
N VAL A 408 2.77 -17.93 -22.40
CA VAL A 408 1.68 -18.78 -21.92
C VAL A 408 0.39 -18.00 -22.13
N PRO A 409 -0.61 -18.54 -22.87
CA PRO A 409 -1.88 -17.87 -23.10
C PRO A 409 -2.76 -17.97 -21.85
N CYS A 410 -2.29 -17.46 -20.71
CA CYS A 410 -3.06 -17.44 -19.47
C CYS A 410 -3.84 -16.12 -19.39
N SER A 411 -5.15 -16.24 -19.27
CA SER A 411 -6.05 -15.12 -19.54
C SER A 411 -6.07 -14.02 -18.47
N LYS A 412 -5.56 -14.22 -17.25
CA LYS A 412 -5.72 -13.26 -16.14
C LYS A 412 -4.63 -13.45 -15.08
N TYR A 413 -3.57 -12.66 -15.16
CA TYR A 413 -2.60 -12.49 -14.07
C TYR A 413 -3.04 -11.28 -13.24
N ILE A 414 -2.80 -11.27 -11.92
CA ILE A 414 -2.58 -9.97 -11.26
C ILE A 414 -1.42 -9.36 -12.04
N SER A 415 -1.58 -8.18 -12.65
CA SER A 415 -0.49 -7.62 -13.46
C SER A 415 0.77 -7.60 -12.60
N GLY A 416 1.82 -8.33 -12.99
CA GLY A 416 3.05 -8.48 -12.20
C GLY A 416 3.61 -7.13 -11.75
N VAL A 417 3.41 -6.12 -12.59
CA VAL A 417 3.64 -4.68 -12.35
C VAL A 417 3.07 -4.17 -11.01
N THR A 418 1.92 -4.65 -10.53
CA THR A 418 1.31 -4.11 -9.29
C THR A 418 1.87 -4.67 -7.99
N LEU A 419 2.61 -5.79 -8.05
CA LEU A 419 3.17 -6.48 -6.89
C LEU A 419 4.70 -6.48 -6.87
N ALA A 420 5.35 -6.31 -8.03
CA ALA A 420 6.81 -6.32 -8.19
C ALA A 420 7.53 -5.29 -7.31
N ASN A 421 6.87 -4.18 -6.97
CA ASN A 421 7.44 -3.12 -6.15
C ASN A 421 6.93 -3.09 -4.72
N LEU A 422 6.14 -4.08 -4.26
CA LEU A 422 5.67 -4.09 -2.88
C LEU A 422 6.84 -4.20 -1.91
N ARG A 423 6.84 -3.43 -0.82
CA ARG A 423 7.80 -3.60 0.28
C ARG A 423 7.12 -4.18 1.50
N ILE A 424 7.91 -4.94 2.27
CA ILE A 424 7.52 -5.39 3.59
C ILE A 424 7.25 -4.15 4.43
N ARG A 425 6.17 -4.22 5.21
CA ARG A 425 5.82 -3.16 6.13
C ARG A 425 6.74 -3.22 7.36
N PRO A 426 7.13 -2.10 7.96
CA PRO A 426 7.92 -2.13 9.18
C PRO A 426 7.27 -2.89 10.32
N GLU A 427 5.95 -2.74 10.47
CA GLU A 427 5.18 -3.43 11.52
C GLU A 427 5.30 -4.96 11.39
N PHE A 428 5.55 -5.47 10.19
CA PHE A 428 5.77 -6.91 9.97
C PHE A 428 7.09 -7.39 10.57
N LEU A 429 8.19 -6.64 10.45
CA LEU A 429 9.50 -7.07 10.96
C LEU A 429 9.46 -7.28 12.48
N PHE A 430 8.76 -6.41 13.20
CA PHE A 430 8.54 -6.56 14.64
C PHE A 430 7.73 -7.81 15.01
N ARG A 431 6.80 -8.24 14.15
CA ARG A 431 5.98 -9.44 14.38
C ARG A 431 6.70 -10.73 13.95
N TRP A 432 7.50 -10.64 12.90
CA TRP A 432 8.35 -11.73 12.43
C TRP A 432 9.42 -12.09 13.47
N GLY A 433 9.97 -11.08 14.16
CA GLY A 433 10.86 -11.27 15.30
C GLY A 433 12.29 -11.69 14.93
N ARG A 434 12.61 -11.81 13.64
CA ARG A 434 13.98 -12.04 13.15
C ARG A 434 14.43 -10.89 12.24
N PRO A 435 15.68 -10.41 12.38
CA PRO A 435 16.21 -9.39 11.48
C PRO A 435 16.30 -9.88 10.03
N VAL A 436 16.03 -9.00 9.07
CA VAL A 436 16.08 -9.30 7.63
C VAL A 436 17.06 -8.35 6.94
N ASN A 437 17.82 -8.86 5.97
CA ASN A 437 18.70 -8.02 5.13
C ASN A 437 17.81 -7.09 4.27
N PRO A 438 17.97 -5.75 4.36
CA PRO A 438 17.18 -4.80 3.57
C PRO A 438 17.45 -4.89 2.05
N ASP A 439 18.63 -5.37 1.65
CA ASP A 439 19.06 -5.58 0.28
C ASP A 439 19.09 -7.06 -0.13
N ALA A 440 18.26 -7.89 0.50
CA ALA A 440 18.03 -9.26 0.04
C ALA A 440 17.56 -9.29 -1.44
N PHE A 441 18.07 -10.26 -2.20
CA PHE A 441 17.98 -10.36 -3.66
C PHE A 441 18.62 -9.21 -4.46
N VAL A 442 19.50 -8.42 -3.85
CA VAL A 442 20.28 -7.40 -4.57
C VAL A 442 21.68 -7.94 -4.81
N LYS A 443 22.10 -7.93 -6.08
CA LYS A 443 23.41 -8.41 -6.51
C LYS A 443 24.49 -7.70 -5.72
N ASN A 444 25.49 -8.47 -5.27
CA ASN A 444 26.62 -8.00 -4.45
C ASN A 444 26.28 -7.46 -3.05
N ALA A 445 25.02 -7.50 -2.61
CA ALA A 445 24.59 -7.03 -1.27
C ALA A 445 23.87 -8.10 -0.44
N THR A 446 23.78 -9.34 -0.93
CA THR A 446 23.07 -10.44 -0.27
C THR A 446 23.89 -11.73 -0.24
N THR A 447 23.55 -12.62 0.69
CA THR A 447 24.02 -14.01 0.72
C THR A 447 22.84 -14.98 0.54
N PRO A 448 23.08 -16.27 0.20
CA PRO A 448 22.01 -17.26 0.12
C PRO A 448 21.19 -17.40 1.42
N GLU A 449 21.82 -17.18 2.57
CA GLU A 449 21.15 -17.20 3.87
C GLU A 449 20.23 -16.00 4.06
N ASP A 450 20.62 -14.82 3.58
CA ASP A 450 19.78 -13.61 3.60
C ASP A 450 18.53 -13.78 2.75
N ASP A 451 18.72 -14.32 1.55
CA ASP A 451 17.65 -14.62 0.61
C ASP A 451 16.69 -15.67 1.18
N SER A 452 17.23 -16.73 1.79
CA SER A 452 16.46 -17.77 2.48
C SER A 452 15.61 -17.20 3.63
N ALA A 453 16.18 -16.31 4.45
CA ALA A 453 15.45 -15.67 5.55
C ALA A 453 14.27 -14.81 5.05
N LEU A 454 14.43 -14.12 3.93
CA LEU A 454 13.35 -13.34 3.32
C LEU A 454 12.29 -14.23 2.66
N ILE A 455 12.66 -15.39 2.10
CA ILE A 455 11.72 -16.42 1.64
C ILE A 455 10.89 -16.93 2.82
N GLU A 456 11.54 -17.29 3.94
CA GLU A 456 10.86 -17.76 5.15
C GLU A 456 9.90 -16.71 5.70
N ALA A 457 10.33 -15.44 5.74
CA ALA A 457 9.48 -14.32 6.15
C ALA A 457 8.27 -14.14 5.22
N THR A 458 8.46 -14.28 3.91
CA THR A 458 7.38 -14.21 2.93
C THR A 458 6.41 -15.39 3.07
N GLU A 459 6.93 -16.57 3.37
CA GLU A 459 6.14 -17.77 3.62
C GLU A 459 5.33 -17.67 4.93
N TYR A 460 5.87 -16.99 5.95
CA TYR A 460 5.13 -16.65 7.17
C TYR A 460 3.96 -15.70 6.89
N LEU A 461 4.11 -14.72 5.98
CA LEU A 461 2.98 -13.89 5.53
C LEU A 461 1.84 -14.77 5.00
N ARG A 462 2.18 -15.74 4.16
CA ARG A 462 1.25 -16.66 3.49
C ARG A 462 0.54 -17.59 4.47
N THR A 463 1.31 -18.27 5.34
CA THR A 463 0.83 -19.41 6.12
C THR A 463 0.36 -19.06 7.53
N LYS A 464 0.77 -17.90 8.06
CA LYS A 464 0.44 -17.48 9.44
C LYS A 464 -0.29 -16.14 9.47
N LEU A 465 0.27 -15.11 8.84
CA LEU A 465 -0.26 -13.76 9.01
C LEU A 465 -1.60 -13.55 8.30
N ILE A 466 -1.73 -13.96 7.04
CA ILE A 466 -3.00 -13.87 6.29
C ILE A 466 -4.12 -14.65 7.01
N PRO A 467 -3.93 -15.92 7.41
CA PRO A 467 -4.93 -16.65 8.19
C PRO A 467 -5.29 -15.99 9.53
N SER A 468 -4.32 -15.49 10.30
CA SER A 468 -4.62 -14.85 11.59
C SER A 468 -5.44 -13.56 11.43
N VAL A 469 -5.09 -12.70 10.46
CA VAL A 469 -5.91 -11.51 10.16
C VAL A 469 -7.32 -11.91 9.71
N ALA A 470 -7.46 -12.99 8.94
CA ALA A 470 -8.75 -13.51 8.53
C ALA A 470 -9.57 -14.06 9.71
N ALA A 471 -8.92 -14.73 10.67
CA ALA A 471 -9.55 -15.23 11.88
C ALA A 471 -10.03 -14.10 12.80
N VAL A 472 -9.25 -13.02 12.94
CA VAL A 472 -9.66 -11.81 13.67
C VAL A 472 -10.89 -11.18 13.00
N ILE A 473 -10.84 -10.95 11.68
CA ILE A 473 -11.99 -10.41 10.94
C ILE A 473 -13.21 -11.35 11.04
N GLY A 474 -12.97 -12.65 10.98
CA GLY A 474 -13.96 -13.71 11.14
C GLY A 474 -14.49 -13.88 12.56
N LEU A 475 -14.09 -13.07 13.54
CA LEU A 475 -14.54 -13.14 14.94
C LEU A 475 -14.13 -14.43 15.66
N HIS A 476 -13.12 -15.15 15.16
CA HIS A 476 -12.57 -16.37 15.76
C HIS A 476 -11.34 -16.12 16.64
N GLU A 477 -10.62 -15.01 16.39
CA GLU A 477 -9.46 -14.60 17.18
C GLU A 477 -9.66 -13.17 17.75
N PRO A 478 -9.08 -12.87 18.93
CA PRO A 478 -9.14 -11.53 19.50
C PRO A 478 -8.33 -10.51 18.69
N VAL A 479 -8.72 -9.24 18.76
CA VAL A 479 -7.97 -8.12 18.21
C VAL A 479 -6.78 -7.83 19.11
N THR A 480 -5.64 -8.45 18.81
CA THR A 480 -4.38 -8.15 19.50
C THR A 480 -3.74 -6.85 18.99
N PHE A 481 -3.93 -6.52 17.71
CA PHE A 481 -3.35 -5.34 17.07
C PHE A 481 -4.34 -4.69 16.10
N PRO A 482 -4.54 -3.36 16.18
CA PRO A 482 -4.02 -2.45 17.21
C PRO A 482 -4.64 -2.74 18.57
N GLN A 483 -3.96 -2.31 19.64
CA GLN A 483 -4.57 -2.27 20.96
C GLN A 483 -5.74 -1.27 20.96
N GLN A 484 -6.86 -1.65 21.56
CA GLN A 484 -8.07 -0.82 21.65
C GLN A 484 -8.37 -0.49 23.10
N ASP A 485 -8.84 0.73 23.37
CA ASP A 485 -9.29 1.14 24.70
C ASP A 485 -10.51 0.35 25.14
N VAL A 486 -10.63 -0.02 26.41
CA VAL A 486 -11.81 -0.75 26.93
C VAL A 486 -13.10 0.03 26.66
N ALA A 487 -14.11 -0.65 26.11
CA ALA A 487 -15.41 -0.06 25.81
C ALA A 487 -16.55 -0.92 26.39
N VAL A 488 -17.76 -0.36 26.52
CA VAL A 488 -18.93 -1.09 27.01
C VAL A 488 -19.96 -1.23 25.89
N CYS A 489 -20.42 -2.45 25.67
CA CYS A 489 -21.47 -2.74 24.69
C CYS A 489 -22.75 -2.00 25.07
N THR A 490 -23.23 -1.15 24.17
CA THR A 490 -24.45 -0.35 24.40
C THR A 490 -25.74 -1.17 24.42
N LEU A 491 -25.67 -2.46 24.08
CA LEU A 491 -26.81 -3.37 24.06
C LEU A 491 -26.87 -4.28 25.28
N CYS A 492 -25.80 -5.04 25.57
CA CYS A 492 -25.77 -6.00 26.68
C CYS A 492 -25.05 -5.48 27.94
N ALA A 493 -24.49 -4.26 27.90
CA ALA A 493 -23.63 -3.70 28.94
C ALA A 493 -22.35 -4.51 29.27
N GLY A 494 -22.02 -5.50 28.43
CA GLY A 494 -20.76 -6.26 28.55
C GLY A 494 -19.54 -5.41 28.22
N ILE A 495 -18.42 -5.73 28.86
CA ILE A 495 -17.12 -5.09 28.61
C ILE A 495 -16.53 -5.69 27.32
N MET A 496 -16.06 -4.82 26.41
CA MET A 496 -15.47 -5.17 25.11
C MET A 496 -13.97 -4.92 25.14
N GLU A 497 -13.20 -5.99 25.34
CA GLU A 497 -11.73 -5.98 25.37
C GLU A 497 -11.19 -6.86 24.24
N ASN A 498 -10.24 -6.32 23.44
CA ASN A 498 -9.57 -7.05 22.37
C ASN A 498 -10.54 -7.77 21.41
N GLU A 499 -11.66 -7.14 21.06
CA GLU A 499 -12.65 -7.69 20.12
C GLU A 499 -13.08 -6.65 19.09
N LEU A 500 -13.62 -7.13 17.96
CA LEU A 500 -14.21 -6.25 16.96
C LEU A 500 -15.50 -5.62 17.48
N ARG A 501 -15.58 -4.30 17.31
CA ARG A 501 -16.71 -3.48 17.73
C ARG A 501 -17.47 -2.99 16.51
N PHE A 502 -18.78 -2.88 16.66
CA PHE A 502 -19.66 -2.42 15.60
C PHE A 502 -20.33 -1.12 16.03
N VAL A 503 -19.94 -0.01 15.39
CA VAL A 503 -20.50 1.31 15.70
C VAL A 503 -21.89 1.42 15.08
N VAL A 504 -22.89 1.65 15.92
CA VAL A 504 -24.31 1.68 15.55
C VAL A 504 -24.85 3.09 15.30
N CYS A 505 -24.19 4.11 15.84
CA CYS A 505 -24.61 5.49 15.70
C CYS A 505 -23.94 6.19 14.50
N ARG A 506 -24.60 7.24 13.99
CA ARG A 506 -24.05 8.18 13.00
C ARG A 506 -23.30 9.37 13.62
N ASN A 507 -23.01 9.33 14.93
CA ASN A 507 -22.23 10.39 15.57
C ASN A 507 -20.76 10.27 15.15
N ASP A 508 -20.13 11.39 14.78
CA ASP A 508 -18.71 11.45 14.40
C ASP A 508 -17.78 10.92 15.50
N LYS A 509 -18.18 11.05 16.77
CA LYS A 509 -17.44 10.51 17.93
C LYS A 509 -17.52 8.99 18.05
N LYS A 510 -18.30 8.30 17.21
CA LYS A 510 -18.47 6.84 17.20
C LYS A 510 -18.82 6.24 18.58
N CYS A 511 -19.55 7.01 19.40
CA CYS A 511 -19.71 6.75 20.83
C CYS A 511 -20.69 5.63 21.21
N CYS A 512 -21.43 5.05 20.26
CA CYS A 512 -22.32 3.92 20.52
C CYS A 512 -21.88 2.72 19.68
N SER A 513 -21.38 1.68 20.35
CA SER A 513 -20.91 0.44 19.74
C SER A 513 -21.50 -0.78 20.44
N ILE A 514 -21.57 -1.89 19.71
CA ILE A 514 -22.00 -3.19 20.21
C ILE A 514 -20.90 -4.24 20.01
N CYS A 515 -20.90 -5.26 20.86
CA CYS A 515 -19.94 -6.36 20.80
C CYS A 515 -20.23 -7.31 19.66
N SER A 516 -19.23 -8.11 19.31
CA SER A 516 -19.31 -9.13 18.26
C SER A 516 -20.46 -10.11 18.46
N HIS A 517 -20.68 -10.57 19.69
CA HIS A 517 -21.76 -11.48 20.05
C HIS A 517 -23.16 -10.87 19.80
N CYS A 518 -23.39 -9.64 20.27
CA CYS A 518 -24.67 -8.96 20.07
C CYS A 518 -24.97 -8.69 18.59
N TYR A 519 -23.92 -8.42 17.81
CA TYR A 519 -24.02 -8.22 16.37
C TYR A 519 -24.37 -9.52 15.65
N THR A 520 -23.62 -10.60 15.87
CA THR A 520 -23.86 -11.87 15.15
C THR A 520 -25.16 -12.53 15.57
N GLN A 521 -25.50 -12.51 16.86
CA GLN A 521 -26.76 -13.08 17.36
C GLN A 521 -27.96 -12.46 16.64
N ARG A 522 -28.10 -11.13 16.70
CA ARG A 522 -29.25 -10.45 16.08
C ARG A 522 -29.29 -10.56 14.56
N LEU A 523 -28.12 -10.60 13.91
CA LEU A 523 -28.05 -10.80 12.47
C LEU A 523 -28.50 -12.22 12.08
N SER A 524 -28.22 -13.22 12.91
CA SER A 524 -28.61 -14.62 12.67
C SER A 524 -30.08 -14.92 12.99
N GLU A 525 -30.69 -14.16 13.91
CA GLU A 525 -32.10 -14.31 14.30
C GLU A 525 -33.08 -13.78 13.24
N SER A 526 -32.60 -13.13 12.17
CA SER A 526 -33.45 -12.48 11.18
C SER A 526 -33.06 -12.87 9.74
N ASP A 527 -33.95 -13.60 9.06
CA ASP A 527 -33.77 -13.99 7.65
C ASP A 527 -33.63 -12.78 6.72
N VAL A 528 -34.40 -11.71 7.00
CA VAL A 528 -34.28 -10.40 6.35
C VAL A 528 -34.17 -9.34 7.45
N PRO A 529 -32.96 -8.88 7.82
CA PRO A 529 -32.77 -8.00 8.96
C PRO A 529 -33.45 -6.65 8.70
N PRO A 530 -34.36 -6.20 9.59
CA PRO A 530 -35.00 -4.90 9.43
C PRO A 530 -33.96 -3.78 9.54
N ARG A 531 -34.21 -2.66 8.86
CA ARG A 531 -33.23 -1.56 8.78
C ARG A 531 -32.86 -1.00 10.16
N ASP A 532 -33.78 -1.07 11.11
CA ASP A 532 -33.68 -0.54 12.47
C ASP A 532 -33.27 -1.58 13.52
N LEU A 533 -32.73 -2.74 13.11
CA LEU A 533 -32.32 -3.86 13.98
C LEU A 533 -31.49 -3.46 15.22
N TYR A 534 -30.65 -2.43 15.08
CA TYR A 534 -29.76 -1.94 16.14
C TYR A 534 -30.12 -0.55 16.68
N SER A 535 -31.28 0.00 16.30
CA SER A 535 -31.72 1.35 16.72
C SER A 535 -31.74 1.53 18.24
N CYS A 536 -32.13 0.50 19.00
CA CYS A 536 -32.20 0.54 20.46
C CYS A 536 -30.83 0.63 21.18
N ALA A 537 -29.73 0.34 20.47
CA ALA A 537 -28.37 0.48 20.97
C ALA A 537 -27.85 1.93 20.87
N VAL A 538 -28.49 2.81 20.10
CA VAL A 538 -28.08 4.21 19.98
C VAL A 538 -28.56 5.03 21.18
N LYS A 539 -27.62 5.49 22.01
CA LYS A 539 -27.91 6.30 23.22
C LYS A 539 -27.62 7.79 23.04
N CYS A 540 -26.85 8.18 22.04
CA CYS A 540 -26.39 9.56 21.84
C CYS A 540 -27.38 10.45 21.06
N ARG A 541 -28.61 9.97 20.82
CA ARG A 541 -29.67 10.67 20.06
C ARG A 541 -29.31 11.05 18.62
N SER A 542 -28.18 10.57 18.08
CA SER A 542 -27.90 10.66 16.65
C SER A 542 -28.69 9.60 15.88
N GLY A 543 -28.63 9.67 14.54
CA GLY A 543 -29.21 8.62 13.70
C GLY A 543 -28.55 7.26 13.90
N PHE A 544 -29.26 6.19 13.58
CA PHE A 544 -28.73 4.82 13.61
C PHE A 544 -28.29 4.37 12.22
N ARG A 545 -27.38 3.39 12.19
CA ARG A 545 -26.89 2.73 10.98
C ARG A 545 -27.67 1.45 10.71
N GLY A 546 -27.80 1.09 9.43
CA GLY A 546 -28.40 -0.17 9.01
C GLY A 546 -27.56 -1.39 9.45
N PRO A 547 -28.13 -2.60 9.44
CA PRO A 547 -27.47 -3.81 9.96
C PRO A 547 -26.17 -4.18 9.23
N LYS A 548 -26.07 -3.90 7.91
CA LYS A 548 -24.84 -4.05 7.11
C LYS A 548 -24.08 -2.74 6.90
N GLY A 549 -24.55 -1.65 7.53
CA GLY A 549 -24.00 -0.30 7.43
C GLY A 549 -23.27 0.16 8.70
N LEU A 550 -23.11 -0.74 9.69
CA LEU A 550 -22.34 -0.47 10.90
C LEU A 550 -20.88 -0.20 10.55
N LEU A 551 -20.16 0.59 11.35
CA LEU A 551 -18.71 0.75 11.13
C LEU A 551 -17.95 -0.27 11.97
N LEU A 552 -17.01 -0.97 11.34
CA LEU A 552 -16.11 -1.89 12.02
C LEU A 552 -14.97 -1.14 12.71
N GLU A 553 -14.73 -1.42 13.99
CA GLU A 553 -13.65 -0.86 14.78
C GLU A 553 -12.82 -1.96 15.48
N PRO A 554 -11.53 -2.12 15.13
CA PRO A 554 -10.75 -1.28 14.20
C PRO A 554 -11.17 -1.54 12.74
N SER A 555 -10.97 -0.56 11.87
CA SER A 555 -11.24 -0.73 10.44
C SER A 555 -10.34 -1.81 9.82
N ILE A 556 -10.78 -2.41 8.69
CA ILE A 556 -9.98 -3.39 7.93
C ILE A 556 -8.58 -2.85 7.60
N THR A 557 -8.47 -1.57 7.21
CA THR A 557 -7.17 -0.94 6.94
C THR A 557 -6.27 -0.91 8.18
N LEU A 558 -6.84 -0.57 9.32
CA LEU A 558 -6.08 -0.45 10.56
C LEU A 558 -5.63 -1.82 11.06
N LEU A 559 -6.49 -2.85 10.96
CA LEU A 559 -6.12 -4.25 11.23
C LEU A 559 -4.94 -4.67 10.35
N PHE A 560 -5.03 -4.48 9.03
CA PHE A 560 -3.95 -4.84 8.11
C PHE A 560 -2.64 -4.15 8.47
N HIS A 561 -2.68 -2.83 8.69
CA HIS A 561 -1.49 -2.05 8.98
C HIS A 561 -0.84 -2.43 10.31
N ALA A 562 -1.63 -2.55 11.38
CA ALA A 562 -1.14 -2.93 12.71
C ALA A 562 -0.56 -4.35 12.73
N ASN A 563 -1.04 -5.23 11.84
CA ASN A 563 -0.52 -6.57 11.68
C ASN A 563 0.67 -6.65 10.69
N GLY A 564 1.09 -5.55 10.05
CA GLY A 564 2.18 -5.55 9.07
C GLY A 564 1.81 -6.08 7.69
N LEU A 565 0.52 -6.23 7.39
CA LEU A 565 0.02 -6.76 6.12
C LEU A 565 -0.32 -5.64 5.14
N ASN A 566 0.09 -5.80 3.88
CA ASN A 566 -0.34 -4.90 2.81
C ASN A 566 -1.77 -5.23 2.36
N LEU A 567 -2.60 -4.20 2.16
CA LEU A 567 -3.99 -4.36 1.68
C LEU A 567 -4.12 -4.98 0.28
N ARG A 568 -3.01 -5.16 -0.46
CA ARG A 568 -2.97 -5.98 -1.67
C ARG A 568 -3.31 -7.45 -1.39
N PHE A 569 -3.08 -7.92 -0.17
CA PHE A 569 -3.40 -9.28 0.26
C PHE A 569 -4.84 -9.45 0.77
N LEU A 570 -5.66 -8.39 0.73
CA LEU A 570 -7.06 -8.43 1.16
C LEU A 570 -7.91 -9.55 0.52
N PRO A 571 -7.73 -9.92 -0.76
CA PRO A 571 -8.49 -11.01 -1.37
C PRO A 571 -8.20 -12.39 -0.74
N PHE A 572 -6.95 -12.62 -0.33
CA PHE A 572 -6.57 -13.87 0.35
C PHE A 572 -7.11 -13.92 1.76
N VAL A 573 -7.06 -12.80 2.49
CA VAL A 573 -7.71 -12.67 3.80
C VAL A 573 -9.21 -12.91 3.67
N TYR A 574 -9.87 -12.28 2.70
CA TYR A 574 -11.30 -12.49 2.43
C TYR A 574 -11.65 -13.96 2.18
N SER A 575 -10.84 -14.64 1.36
CA SER A 575 -11.03 -16.07 1.05
C SER A 575 -10.75 -16.98 2.25
N ALA A 576 -9.86 -16.56 3.16
CA ALA A 576 -9.53 -17.28 4.38
C ALA A 576 -10.48 -17.02 5.56
N ILE A 577 -11.43 -16.08 5.44
CA ILE A 577 -12.48 -15.89 6.46
C ILE A 577 -13.35 -17.16 6.49
N PRO A 578 -13.59 -17.76 7.66
CA PRO A 578 -14.42 -18.95 7.78
C PRO A 578 -15.82 -18.74 7.21
N GLU A 579 -16.35 -19.77 6.53
CA GLU A 579 -17.64 -19.66 5.83
C GLU A 579 -18.79 -19.27 6.78
N CYS A 580 -18.77 -19.81 8.00
CA CYS A 580 -19.75 -19.51 9.04
C CYS A 580 -19.77 -18.04 9.49
N ALA A 581 -18.66 -17.31 9.34
CA ALA A 581 -18.58 -15.88 9.71
C ALA A 581 -18.81 -14.96 8.50
N ARG A 582 -18.62 -15.47 7.27
CA ARG A 582 -18.60 -14.65 6.04
C ARG A 582 -19.89 -13.86 5.82
N PHE A 583 -21.05 -14.40 6.21
CA PHE A 583 -22.33 -13.67 6.11
C PHE A 583 -22.34 -12.37 6.93
N ALA A 584 -21.66 -12.37 8.08
CA ALA A 584 -21.64 -11.27 9.03
C ALA A 584 -20.57 -10.22 8.69
N VAL A 585 -19.42 -10.64 8.15
CA VAL A 585 -18.26 -9.74 8.00
C VAL A 585 -17.72 -9.61 6.57
N GLY A 586 -18.10 -10.50 5.65
CA GLY A 586 -17.54 -10.53 4.29
C GLY A 586 -17.72 -9.21 3.52
N HIS A 587 -18.89 -8.57 3.69
CA HIS A 587 -19.22 -7.30 3.03
C HIS A 587 -18.26 -6.15 3.38
N TYR A 588 -17.61 -6.15 4.56
CA TYR A 588 -16.61 -5.13 4.90
C TYR A 588 -15.37 -5.23 4.00
N CYS A 589 -14.93 -6.45 3.69
CA CYS A 589 -13.82 -6.69 2.77
C CYS A 589 -14.21 -6.32 1.33
N GLU A 590 -15.43 -6.65 0.91
CA GLU A 590 -15.97 -6.26 -0.40
C GLU A 590 -16.01 -4.73 -0.55
N VAL A 591 -16.56 -4.00 0.43
CA VAL A 591 -16.58 -2.53 0.44
C VAL A 591 -15.17 -1.95 0.37
N GLU A 592 -14.23 -2.51 1.13
CA GLU A 592 -12.83 -2.04 1.10
C GLU A 592 -12.19 -2.21 -0.30
N MET A 593 -12.39 -3.36 -0.94
CA MET A 593 -11.90 -3.62 -2.30
C MET A 593 -12.57 -2.72 -3.34
N ILE A 594 -13.89 -2.55 -3.25
CA ILE A 594 -14.67 -1.71 -4.15
C ILE A 594 -14.27 -0.24 -4.00
N ALA A 595 -14.24 0.29 -2.77
CA ALA A 595 -13.90 1.69 -2.52
C ALA A 595 -12.48 2.02 -3.02
N ARG A 596 -11.50 1.16 -2.75
CA ARG A 596 -10.12 1.36 -3.23
C ARG A 596 -10.01 1.33 -4.75
N THR A 597 -10.70 0.39 -5.38
CA THR A 597 -10.72 0.28 -6.84
C THR A 597 -11.42 1.49 -7.45
N ALA A 598 -12.59 1.86 -6.93
CA ALA A 598 -13.36 2.99 -7.39
C ALA A 598 -12.56 4.29 -7.29
N VAL A 599 -11.92 4.55 -6.14
CA VAL A 599 -11.08 5.74 -5.99
C VAL A 599 -9.88 5.72 -6.94
N ARG A 600 -9.30 4.55 -7.25
CA ARG A 600 -8.24 4.45 -8.26
C ARG A 600 -8.75 4.79 -9.67
N VAL A 601 -9.90 4.24 -10.07
CA VAL A 601 -10.53 4.53 -11.37
C VAL A 601 -10.86 6.02 -11.45
N LEU A 602 -11.48 6.59 -10.41
CA LEU A 602 -11.80 8.01 -10.34
C LEU A 602 -10.57 8.88 -10.48
N ARG A 603 -9.50 8.60 -9.74
CA ARG A 603 -8.23 9.34 -9.86
C ARG A 603 -7.66 9.26 -11.27
N SER A 604 -7.72 8.10 -11.90
CA SER A 604 -7.27 7.97 -13.28
C SER A 604 -8.12 8.81 -14.25
N LYS A 605 -9.43 8.92 -14.01
CA LYS A 605 -10.29 9.81 -14.79
C LYS A 605 -9.95 11.27 -14.55
N LEU A 606 -9.83 11.68 -13.29
CA LEU A 606 -9.54 13.07 -12.90
C LEU A 606 -8.21 13.57 -13.45
N ARG A 607 -7.17 12.72 -13.55
CA ARG A 607 -5.90 13.10 -14.17
C ARG A 607 -5.99 13.40 -15.66
N ASN A 608 -6.95 12.80 -16.34
CA ASN A 608 -7.16 12.96 -17.77
C ASN A 608 -8.19 14.06 -18.08
N ILE A 609 -8.81 14.65 -17.06
CA ILE A 609 -9.74 15.77 -17.18
C ILE A 609 -8.92 17.03 -16.97
N SER A 610 -8.69 17.76 -18.05
CA SER A 610 -7.61 18.72 -18.11
C SER A 610 -7.98 20.18 -17.81
N HIS A 611 -9.27 20.58 -17.67
CA HIS A 611 -9.57 22.00 -17.93
C HIS A 611 -10.59 22.78 -17.07
N ASP A 612 -11.27 22.25 -16.04
CA ASP A 612 -12.10 23.10 -15.14
C ASP A 612 -12.43 22.41 -13.78
N ILE A 613 -12.58 23.19 -12.70
CA ILE A 613 -13.10 22.71 -11.40
C ILE A 613 -14.53 22.19 -11.55
N GLU A 614 -15.37 22.82 -12.38
CA GLU A 614 -16.73 22.34 -12.62
C GLU A 614 -16.74 21.04 -13.44
N GLU A 615 -15.79 20.85 -14.38
CA GLU A 615 -15.60 19.57 -15.05
C GLU A 615 -15.19 18.46 -14.08
N VAL A 616 -14.27 18.73 -13.15
CA VAL A 616 -13.86 17.80 -12.10
C VAL A 616 -15.04 17.43 -11.20
N LYS A 617 -15.86 18.41 -10.81
CA LYS A 617 -17.09 18.18 -10.04
C LYS A 617 -18.07 17.31 -10.82
N ASN A 618 -18.38 17.66 -12.06
CA ASN A 618 -19.35 16.93 -12.90
C ASN A 618 -18.89 15.49 -13.15
N ALA A 619 -17.63 15.28 -13.52
CA ALA A 619 -17.09 13.94 -13.72
C ALA A 619 -17.11 13.10 -12.42
N THR A 620 -16.88 13.74 -11.27
CA THR A 620 -16.98 13.07 -9.98
C THR A 620 -18.42 12.70 -9.65
N VAL A 621 -19.39 13.58 -9.89
CA VAL A 621 -20.82 13.31 -9.71
C VAL A 621 -21.26 12.14 -10.59
N GLU A 622 -20.97 12.20 -11.88
CA GLU A 622 -21.31 11.13 -12.83
C GLU A 622 -20.69 9.79 -12.42
N PHE A 623 -19.43 9.81 -11.99
CA PHE A 623 -18.75 8.62 -11.50
C PHE A 623 -19.42 8.02 -10.28
N LEU A 624 -19.75 8.84 -9.27
CA LEU A 624 -20.36 8.35 -8.04
C LEU A 624 -21.80 7.88 -8.27
N LEU A 625 -22.56 8.52 -9.15
CA LEU A 625 -23.88 8.03 -9.56
C LEU A 625 -23.78 6.67 -10.25
N ALA A 626 -22.81 6.49 -11.16
CA ALA A 626 -22.58 5.21 -11.82
C ALA A 626 -22.15 4.10 -10.83
N LEU A 627 -21.36 4.46 -9.81
CA LEU A 627 -20.89 3.52 -8.79
C LEU A 627 -22.02 3.09 -7.84
N LEU A 628 -22.79 4.04 -7.34
CA LEU A 628 -23.70 3.83 -6.20
C LEU A 628 -25.12 3.45 -6.63
N GLN A 629 -25.53 3.66 -7.88
CA GLN A 629 -26.84 3.20 -8.37
C GLN A 629 -26.79 1.74 -8.81
N SER A 630 -27.66 0.88 -8.28
CA SER A 630 -27.63 -0.57 -8.51
C SER A 630 -28.44 -1.05 -9.74
N ALA A 631 -29.34 -0.22 -10.28
CA ALA A 631 -30.37 -0.70 -11.22
C ALA A 631 -30.32 -0.12 -12.65
N ASN A 632 -29.60 0.99 -12.89
CA ASN A 632 -29.62 1.65 -14.20
C ASN A 632 -28.67 0.95 -15.22
N SER A 633 -28.83 1.21 -16.53
CA SER A 633 -27.97 0.66 -17.58
C SER A 633 -26.52 1.19 -17.52
N THR A 634 -26.34 2.43 -17.08
CA THR A 634 -25.05 3.13 -17.01
C THR A 634 -24.13 2.52 -15.95
N SER A 635 -24.63 2.28 -14.75
CA SER A 635 -23.99 1.58 -13.64
C SER A 635 -23.66 0.15 -14.03
N LYS A 636 -24.59 -0.61 -14.63
CA LYS A 636 -24.28 -1.95 -15.15
C LYS A 636 -23.12 -1.92 -16.15
N HIS A 637 -23.09 -0.91 -17.02
CA HIS A 637 -22.00 -0.71 -17.96
C HIS A 637 -20.68 -0.36 -17.28
N PHE A 638 -20.70 0.57 -16.32
CA PHE A 638 -19.56 1.00 -15.54
C PHE A 638 -18.94 -0.16 -14.75
N TRP A 639 -19.77 -0.94 -14.05
CA TRP A 639 -19.33 -2.13 -13.33
C TRP A 639 -18.73 -3.19 -14.26
N ALA A 640 -19.37 -3.44 -15.41
CA ALA A 640 -18.90 -4.46 -16.35
C ALA A 640 -17.63 -4.06 -17.13
N ARG A 641 -17.46 -2.77 -17.45
CA ARG A 641 -16.38 -2.30 -18.33
C ARG A 641 -15.23 -1.61 -17.63
N GLU A 642 -15.46 -1.02 -16.46
CA GLU A 642 -14.45 -0.22 -15.76
C GLU A 642 -14.10 -0.82 -14.41
N LEU A 643 -15.07 -0.89 -13.49
CA LEU A 643 -14.79 -1.23 -12.10
C LEU A 643 -14.47 -2.72 -11.90
N GLY A 644 -15.27 -3.63 -12.46
CA GLY A 644 -15.05 -5.08 -12.38
C GLY A 644 -13.69 -5.50 -12.96
N PRO A 645 -13.34 -5.09 -14.20
CA PRO A 645 -12.01 -5.34 -14.76
C PRO A 645 -10.88 -4.73 -13.92
N SER A 646 -11.11 -3.56 -13.31
CA SER A 646 -10.12 -2.94 -12.42
C SER A 646 -9.95 -3.69 -11.10
N ILE A 647 -11.04 -4.19 -10.49
CA ILE A 647 -10.99 -5.06 -9.31
C ILE A 647 -10.15 -6.29 -9.65
N GLU A 648 -10.45 -6.94 -10.77
CA GLU A 648 -9.75 -8.13 -11.22
C GLU A 648 -8.27 -7.88 -11.52
N LYS A 649 -7.93 -6.72 -12.11
CA LYS A 649 -6.53 -6.31 -12.32
C LYS A 649 -5.79 -6.12 -10.99
N LEU A 650 -6.44 -5.52 -9.99
CA LEU A 650 -5.81 -5.15 -8.71
C LEU A 650 -5.69 -6.29 -7.71
N TYR A 651 -6.67 -7.19 -7.72
CA TYR A 651 -6.89 -8.18 -6.68
C TYR A 651 -6.89 -9.62 -7.20
N GLY A 652 -6.88 -9.79 -8.52
CA GLY A 652 -6.98 -11.09 -9.15
C GLY A 652 -8.45 -11.55 -9.27
N PRO A 653 -8.65 -12.80 -9.67
CA PRO A 653 -9.98 -13.32 -9.93
C PRO A 653 -10.75 -13.56 -8.63
N LEU A 654 -11.91 -12.92 -8.55
CA LEU A 654 -12.84 -13.05 -7.44
C LEU A 654 -14.19 -13.50 -7.95
N GLU A 655 -14.94 -14.19 -7.10
CA GLU A 655 -16.36 -14.35 -7.36
C GLU A 655 -17.04 -12.97 -7.43
N PRO A 656 -18.05 -12.79 -8.30
CA PRO A 656 -18.78 -11.53 -8.36
C PRO A 656 -19.37 -11.17 -7.00
N PHE A 657 -19.07 -9.98 -6.51
CA PHE A 657 -19.63 -9.49 -5.26
C PHE A 657 -21.16 -9.41 -5.33
N ASN A 658 -21.82 -9.79 -4.25
CA ASN A 658 -23.26 -9.64 -4.15
C ASN A 658 -23.59 -8.17 -3.84
N MET A 659 -23.83 -7.39 -4.89
CA MET A 659 -24.17 -5.96 -4.78
C MET A 659 -25.42 -5.70 -3.92
N GLY A 660 -26.32 -6.66 -3.74
CA GLY A 660 -27.47 -6.54 -2.86
C GLY A 660 -27.12 -6.58 -1.36
N ASN A 661 -25.92 -7.06 -1.02
CA ASN A 661 -25.42 -7.11 0.36
C ASN A 661 -24.61 -5.87 0.76
N ILE A 662 -24.30 -5.00 -0.20
CA ILE A 662 -23.42 -3.84 0.04
C ILE A 662 -24.27 -2.66 0.50
N ASP A 663 -23.97 -2.18 1.71
CA ASP A 663 -24.59 -0.98 2.24
C ASP A 663 -23.98 0.27 1.59
N VAL A 664 -24.84 1.09 0.98
CA VAL A 664 -24.44 2.31 0.27
C VAL A 664 -23.82 3.34 1.22
N GLU A 665 -24.32 3.45 2.45
CA GLU A 665 -23.79 4.38 3.45
C GLU A 665 -22.36 3.97 3.84
N LEU A 666 -22.13 2.67 4.07
CA LEU A 666 -20.80 2.14 4.36
C LEU A 666 -19.82 2.39 3.21
N LEU A 667 -20.24 2.17 1.97
CA LEU A 667 -19.41 2.43 0.79
C LEU A 667 -19.10 3.93 0.62
N CYS A 668 -20.09 4.81 0.82
CA CYS A 668 -19.90 6.27 0.73
C CYS A 668 -18.92 6.78 1.79
N ASN A 669 -19.08 6.34 3.05
CA ASN A 669 -18.14 6.67 4.13
C ASN A 669 -16.73 6.25 3.75
N ARG A 670 -16.59 5.05 3.18
CA ARG A 670 -15.28 4.53 2.83
C ARG A 670 -14.63 5.24 1.65
N ILE A 671 -15.40 5.60 0.63
CA ILE A 671 -14.94 6.43 -0.48
C ILE A 671 -14.48 7.79 0.03
N THR A 672 -15.25 8.40 0.93
CA THR A 672 -14.91 9.70 1.56
C THR A 672 -13.56 9.62 2.26
N GLU A 673 -13.36 8.60 3.10
CA GLU A 673 -12.09 8.38 3.83
C GLU A 673 -10.88 8.16 2.89
N ILE A 674 -11.08 7.51 1.73
CA ILE A 674 -9.97 7.14 0.81
C ILE A 674 -9.72 8.21 -0.26
N SER A 675 -10.73 8.98 -0.66
CA SER A 675 -10.65 9.98 -1.74
C SER A 675 -10.66 11.44 -1.28
N GLY A 676 -11.23 11.72 -0.10
CA GLY A 676 -11.45 13.08 0.40
C GLY A 676 -12.68 13.76 -0.22
N ILE A 677 -13.46 13.04 -1.02
CA ILE A 677 -14.69 13.54 -1.63
C ILE A 677 -15.82 13.39 -0.63
N VAL A 678 -16.38 14.50 -0.18
CA VAL A 678 -17.46 14.52 0.80
C VAL A 678 -18.79 14.75 0.08
N LEU A 679 -19.71 13.81 0.29
CA LEU A 679 -21.11 13.92 -0.15
C LEU A 679 -21.92 14.59 0.95
N SER A 680 -22.86 15.44 0.56
CA SER A 680 -23.85 15.97 1.52
C SER A 680 -24.68 14.84 2.13
N ASP A 681 -25.04 14.98 3.41
CA ASP A 681 -25.89 14.00 4.12
C ASP A 681 -27.20 13.70 3.38
N ALA A 682 -27.78 14.73 2.74
CA ALA A 682 -28.99 14.60 1.93
C ALA A 682 -28.79 13.69 0.71
N SER A 683 -27.61 13.70 0.11
CA SER A 683 -27.27 12.80 -1.01
C SER A 683 -27.16 11.35 -0.56
N VAL A 684 -26.47 11.11 0.57
CA VAL A 684 -26.34 9.75 1.12
C VAL A 684 -27.74 9.18 1.44
N GLN A 685 -28.61 9.98 2.05
CA GLN A 685 -29.99 9.57 2.31
C GLN A 685 -30.82 9.37 1.04
N SER A 686 -30.65 10.23 0.03
CA SER A 686 -31.32 10.11 -1.27
C SER A 686 -30.94 8.81 -1.98
N MET A 687 -29.66 8.42 -1.93
CA MET A 687 -29.17 7.19 -2.55
C MET A 687 -29.73 5.92 -1.88
N CYS A 688 -30.12 6.00 -0.60
CA CYS A 688 -30.72 4.87 0.12
C CYS A 688 -32.23 4.73 -0.09
N ASN A 689 -32.96 5.80 -0.44
CA ASN A 689 -34.42 5.86 -0.27
C ASN A 689 -35.21 6.41 -1.47
N ALA A 690 -34.57 6.98 -2.50
CA ALA A 690 -35.29 7.69 -3.58
C ALA A 690 -35.37 6.90 -4.90
N GLU A 691 -36.50 7.01 -5.60
CA GLU A 691 -36.68 6.50 -6.98
C GLU A 691 -35.82 7.26 -7.99
N ALA A 692 -35.56 8.55 -7.73
CA ALA A 692 -34.66 9.42 -8.49
C ALA A 692 -33.56 9.97 -7.56
N PRO A 693 -32.48 9.22 -7.33
CA PRO A 693 -31.42 9.65 -6.43
C PRO A 693 -30.67 10.86 -7.01
N PHE A 694 -30.48 11.89 -6.18
CA PHE A 694 -29.62 13.02 -6.51
C PHE A 694 -28.30 12.91 -5.75
N LEU A 695 -27.26 13.55 -6.30
CA LEU A 695 -25.94 13.60 -5.69
C LEU A 695 -25.40 15.03 -5.75
N GLN A 696 -25.09 15.56 -4.58
CA GLN A 696 -24.48 16.86 -4.39
C GLN A 696 -23.17 16.68 -3.61
N LEU A 697 -22.07 17.08 -4.25
CA LEU A 697 -20.76 17.19 -3.64
C LEU A 697 -20.76 18.36 -2.66
N GLU A 698 -20.35 18.11 -1.43
CA GLU A 698 -20.21 19.15 -0.41
C GLU A 698 -18.83 19.81 -0.53
N GLN A 699 -17.77 19.01 -0.59
CA GLN A 699 -16.40 19.50 -0.65
C GLN A 699 -15.41 18.44 -1.18
N PHE A 700 -14.29 18.92 -1.75
CA PHE A 700 -13.11 18.11 -2.04
C PHE A 700 -12.01 18.43 -1.02
N LEU A 701 -11.70 17.47 -0.17
CA LEU A 701 -10.67 17.61 0.85
C LEU A 701 -9.37 16.93 0.38
N PRO A 702 -8.23 17.64 0.41
CA PRO A 702 -6.92 17.01 0.27
C PRO A 702 -6.70 15.97 1.36
N ILE A 703 -6.28 14.76 0.98
CA ILE A 703 -5.87 13.74 1.94
C ILE A 703 -4.40 13.92 2.24
N VAL A 704 -4.09 14.23 3.50
CA VAL A 704 -2.72 14.45 3.96
C VAL A 704 -2.32 13.40 4.97
N LYS A 705 -1.18 12.74 4.73
CA LYS A 705 -0.50 11.87 5.69
C LYS A 705 0.82 12.49 6.08
N THR A 706 1.06 12.75 7.35
CA THR A 706 2.32 13.28 7.88
C THR A 706 3.11 12.21 8.62
N VAL A 707 4.40 12.46 8.84
CA VAL A 707 5.22 11.64 9.73
C VAL A 707 4.67 11.73 11.16
N LEU A 708 4.87 10.67 11.93
CA LEU A 708 4.52 10.65 13.35
C LEU A 708 5.67 11.26 14.15
N PRO A 709 5.37 12.00 15.24
CA PRO A 709 6.41 12.47 16.14
C PRO A 709 7.03 11.28 16.88
N PRO A 710 8.35 11.30 17.15
CA PRO A 710 8.98 10.27 17.97
C PRO A 710 8.36 10.25 19.36
N GLN A 711 8.16 9.05 19.90
CA GLN A 711 7.46 8.84 21.18
C GLN A 711 8.40 8.25 22.23
N VAL A 712 8.25 8.74 23.46
CA VAL A 712 8.93 8.23 24.65
C VAL A 712 7.87 7.93 25.71
N THR A 713 7.71 6.65 26.05
CA THR A 713 6.56 6.16 26.81
C THR A 713 6.67 6.35 28.31
N SER A 714 7.89 6.51 28.85
CA SER A 714 8.13 6.65 30.29
C SER A 714 9.28 7.61 30.58
N ARG A 715 9.29 8.11 31.82
CA ARG A 715 10.38 8.95 32.36
C ARG A 715 11.73 8.24 32.32
N GLU A 716 11.74 6.96 32.68
CA GLU A 716 12.95 6.13 32.66
C GLU A 716 13.57 6.03 31.27
N VAL A 717 12.74 5.83 30.23
CA VAL A 717 13.22 5.78 28.84
C VAL A 717 13.80 7.13 28.43
N GLN A 718 13.19 8.23 28.87
CA GLN A 718 13.70 9.57 28.58
C GLN A 718 15.04 9.85 29.27
N GLU A 719 15.15 9.53 30.57
CA GLU A 719 16.41 9.66 31.32
C GLU A 719 17.52 8.80 30.70
N LYS A 720 17.16 7.61 30.20
CA LYS A 720 18.09 6.76 29.44
C LYS A 720 18.53 7.40 28.12
N LEU A 721 17.62 8.01 27.36
CA LEU A 721 17.97 8.72 26.13
C LEU A 721 18.87 9.94 26.42
N HIS A 722 18.53 10.72 27.44
CA HIS A 722 19.30 11.89 27.84
C HIS A 722 20.72 11.52 28.30
N SER A 723 20.85 10.53 29.18
CA SER A 723 22.16 10.01 29.60
C SER A 723 22.97 9.41 28.43
N GLY A 724 22.30 8.75 27.48
CA GLY A 724 22.92 8.24 26.26
C GLY A 724 23.56 9.34 25.42
N ILE A 725 22.92 10.51 25.30
CA ILE A 725 23.52 11.68 24.65
C ILE A 725 24.76 12.14 25.38
N LEU A 726 24.68 12.31 26.70
CA LEU A 726 25.81 12.82 27.49
C LEU A 726 27.03 11.90 27.39
N ASN A 727 26.80 10.58 27.41
CA ASN A 727 27.85 9.59 27.24
C ASN A 727 28.49 9.63 25.84
N GLY A 728 27.71 9.90 24.79
CA GLY A 728 28.18 10.01 23.41
C GLY A 728 28.59 11.43 22.97
N LEU A 729 28.49 12.41 23.88
CA LEU A 729 28.70 13.83 23.56
C LEU A 729 30.14 14.09 23.13
N GLY A 730 31.11 13.51 23.84
CA GLY A 730 32.53 13.67 23.54
C GLY A 730 32.89 13.24 22.13
N GLU A 731 32.42 12.07 21.69
CA GLU A 731 32.64 11.54 20.34
C GLU A 731 32.02 12.44 19.27
N MET A 732 30.82 12.97 19.55
CA MET A 732 30.15 13.90 18.64
C MET A 732 30.86 15.24 18.52
N LEU A 733 31.31 15.80 19.64
CA LEU A 733 32.07 17.03 19.64
C LEU A 733 33.39 16.85 18.88
N LEU A 734 34.10 15.74 19.12
CA LEU A 734 35.31 15.40 18.38
C LEU A 734 35.06 15.27 16.88
N PHE A 735 33.97 14.59 16.48
CA PHE A 735 33.55 14.52 15.09
C PHE A 735 33.36 15.92 14.49
N TRP A 736 32.61 16.81 15.16
CA TRP A 736 32.38 18.16 14.63
C TRP A 736 33.63 19.03 14.60
N ILE A 737 34.53 18.90 15.58
CA ILE A 737 35.84 19.57 15.56
C ILE A 737 36.64 19.13 14.33
N GLY A 738 36.66 17.83 14.02
CA GLY A 738 37.35 17.30 12.83
C GLY A 738 36.63 17.60 11.51
N ALA A 739 35.30 17.77 11.54
CA ALA A 739 34.48 17.98 10.35
C ALA A 739 34.34 19.46 9.92
N LEU A 740 34.85 20.42 10.70
CA LEU A 740 34.87 21.84 10.36
C LEU A 740 36.09 22.17 9.48
N PRO A 741 35.89 22.65 8.23
CA PRO A 741 37.01 23.15 7.43
C PRO A 741 37.53 24.46 8.03
N ALA A 742 38.85 24.61 8.15
CA ALA A 742 39.49 25.81 8.70
C ALA A 742 39.14 27.14 7.96
N ASP A 743 38.58 27.07 6.75
CA ASP A 743 38.33 28.23 5.87
C ASP A 743 36.86 28.47 5.45
N GLU A 744 35.91 27.55 5.70
CA GLU A 744 34.53 27.70 5.17
C GLU A 744 33.61 28.59 6.03
N GLU A 745 33.76 28.59 7.36
CA GLU A 745 32.95 29.48 8.23
C GLU A 745 33.25 30.97 8.00
N ARG A 746 34.42 31.32 7.46
CA ARG A 746 34.85 32.73 7.25
C ARG A 746 34.48 33.30 5.87
N LYS A 747 34.16 32.47 4.88
CA LYS A 747 33.86 32.91 3.49
C LYS A 747 32.38 32.88 3.13
N SER A 748 31.57 32.10 3.86
CA SER A 748 30.14 32.09 3.61
C SER A 748 29.55 33.39 4.16
N GLY A 749 29.16 34.33 3.30
CA GLY A 749 28.44 35.56 3.66
C GLY A 749 27.01 35.28 4.16
N ARG A 750 26.81 34.20 4.91
CA ARG A 750 25.52 33.71 5.38
C ARG A 750 25.09 34.50 6.61
N THR A 751 23.90 35.09 6.53
CA THR A 751 23.42 36.13 7.44
C THR A 751 22.46 35.64 8.54
N ALA A 752 22.14 34.34 8.62
CA ALA A 752 21.29 33.78 9.69
C ALA A 752 22.09 32.89 10.63
N PRO A 753 21.92 33.02 11.96
CA PRO A 753 22.28 31.95 12.88
C PRO A 753 21.34 30.78 12.64
N LEU A 754 21.89 29.64 12.20
CA LEU A 754 21.15 28.38 12.20
C LEU A 754 20.96 27.93 13.65
N CYS A 755 19.80 27.36 13.98
CA CYS A 755 19.53 26.87 15.33
C CYS A 755 20.55 25.80 15.71
N GLU A 756 21.33 26.07 16.76
CA GLU A 756 22.27 25.11 17.32
C GLU A 756 21.54 23.83 17.77
N PRO A 757 22.14 22.65 17.58
CA PRO A 757 21.55 21.40 18.03
C PRO A 757 21.62 21.28 19.56
N PHE A 758 20.62 20.62 20.13
CA PHE A 758 20.43 20.49 21.57
C PHE A 758 21.68 20.06 22.35
N TYR A 759 22.43 19.11 21.82
CA TYR A 759 23.63 18.58 22.48
C TYR A 759 24.78 19.61 22.60
N LEU A 760 24.76 20.72 21.85
CA LEU A 760 25.71 21.83 22.04
C LEU A 760 25.26 22.85 23.11
N SER A 761 23.96 22.89 23.39
CA SER A 761 23.38 23.76 24.42
C SER A 761 23.38 23.14 25.82
N GLU A 762 23.55 21.83 25.90
CA GLU A 762 23.64 21.11 27.18
C GLU A 762 24.98 21.38 27.87
N ARG A 763 24.90 21.72 29.16
CA ARG A 763 26.09 21.89 30.00
C ARG A 763 26.48 20.52 30.53
N ALA A 764 27.69 20.06 30.22
CA ALA A 764 28.29 18.95 30.97
C ALA A 764 28.37 19.39 32.45
N VAL A 765 27.55 18.77 33.30
CA VAL A 765 27.53 19.01 34.75
C VAL A 765 28.74 18.37 35.41
#